data_AF-A0A9E4MM17-F1
#
_entry.id   AF-A0A9E4MM17-F1
#
_cell.length_a   1.000
_cell.length_b   1.000
_cell.length_c   1.000
_cell.angle_alpha   90.00
_cell.angle_beta   90.00
_cell.angle_gamma   90.00
#
_symmetry.space_group_name_H-M   'P 1'
#
loop_
_entity.id
_entity.type
_entity.pdbx_description
1 polymer ?
#
loop_
_entity_poly.entity_id
_entity_poly.type
_entity_poly.pdbx_seq_one_letter_code
_entity_poly.pdbx_strand_id
1 'polypeptide(L)'
;MFNFLEDGFVLEDRANPLMVSSDLYSDDSHRLASSKVLEFQQSNTGNNNLFGSDFNETLLGGEGEDILNGNGGNDQLSGDSGNDTLTGGLGDDFIVGQEGNDWLEGGVGIDFLLGGLGEDTLVLMDETAANSMAFADLIIDFDPLSDWIKLPDDLPESNLLLEPVFTETGEINTLIINRQSNITLASVLGVIPTQLNGRFIATATASDSPLSLATDLGTLGSVTVSEFVGDLAPQDIYRFHLDVDSDINIVLEGLSADADVALLQDINNNQEVDITDIINSSQQPSNFPESVSTNALPAGTYYVVVYQYEGETGYNLNISATANQEFKNPVILESYDSRFGYGLVDASAAVSQSIGVPEFPEIVDLGGNDWGRDLIDAPEVWTQGITGENVVVAVIDSGVDYNHPDLFANIWSNRDEIANNGIDDDNNGYVDDSRGWDFVNQDNQPMDFNNHGTHVAGIIAATIDGVGITGVAPNAEIMPVRVLDENGFGKISEALAGIRYAVENGADVINLSLGGNDYVSEVLDTISWAVQQGVVVVVAAGNESQTFPSYPARFANQFGIAVGSVDDNNRLSNFSNRAGILPLDYVVAPGGDGGFSDVGDIYSTIPLASSTIPYRFFSGTSMAAPHVSGVVALMLQGNPNLTPTQVEEILIQTADHSTTVA
;
A
#
# COMPACT_ATOMS: atom_id res chain seq x y z
N MET A 1 11.85 0.66 -4.69
CA MET A 1 11.42 -0.70 -4.30
C MET A 1 12.08 -1.71 -5.22
N PHE A 2 12.62 -2.80 -4.66
CA PHE A 2 13.47 -3.75 -5.37
C PHE A 2 12.64 -4.95 -5.84
N ASN A 3 12.61 -5.17 -7.16
CA ASN A 3 11.95 -6.32 -7.77
C ASN A 3 12.88 -7.54 -7.76
N PHE A 4 12.35 -8.66 -7.28
CA PHE A 4 12.92 -9.98 -7.52
C PHE A 4 12.63 -10.38 -8.97
N LEU A 5 13.66 -10.79 -9.74
CA LEU A 5 13.49 -11.34 -11.08
C LEU A 5 13.93 -12.81 -11.08
N GLU A 6 13.04 -13.70 -11.54
CA GLU A 6 13.37 -15.07 -11.93
C GLU A 6 14.11 -15.12 -13.28
N ASP A 7 14.94 -16.15 -13.43
CA ASP A 7 15.87 -16.38 -14.54
C ASP A 7 15.21 -16.51 -15.94
N GLY A 8 15.65 -15.65 -16.86
CA GLY A 8 16.22 -16.07 -18.15
C GLY A 8 15.32 -16.20 -19.38
N PHE A 9 15.46 -15.27 -20.33
CA PHE A 9 15.64 -15.61 -21.76
C PHE A 9 16.33 -14.47 -22.53
N VAL A 10 17.34 -14.82 -23.33
CA VAL A 10 18.06 -13.95 -24.27
C VAL A 10 17.43 -14.07 -25.65
N LEU A 11 17.09 -12.94 -26.30
CA LEU A 11 17.11 -12.82 -27.75
C LEU A 11 17.69 -11.46 -28.18
N GLU A 12 18.83 -11.52 -28.85
CA GLU A 12 19.50 -10.45 -29.59
C GLU A 12 18.75 -10.06 -30.88
N ASP A 13 18.75 -8.75 -31.15
CA ASP A 13 19.06 -8.06 -32.43
C ASP A 13 18.26 -8.41 -33.71
N ARG A 14 17.48 -7.43 -34.21
CA ARG A 14 17.71 -6.67 -35.47
C ARG A 14 16.42 -6.09 -36.06
N ALA A 15 16.33 -4.76 -36.08
CA ALA A 15 16.20 -3.96 -37.32
C ALA A 15 15.74 -2.53 -37.00
N ASN A 16 16.70 -1.63 -36.78
CA ASN A 16 16.50 -0.19 -36.97
C ASN A 16 16.85 0.16 -38.43
N PRO A 17 16.10 1.04 -39.10
CA PRO A 17 16.73 2.28 -39.59
C PRO A 17 15.72 3.46 -39.52
N LEU A 18 16.01 4.70 -39.15
CA LEU A 18 17.19 5.56 -39.17
C LEU A 18 16.89 6.68 -38.14
N MET A 19 17.71 6.91 -37.12
CA MET A 19 18.87 7.82 -37.13
C MET A 19 18.56 9.26 -37.61
N VAL A 20 18.47 10.17 -36.64
CA VAL A 20 19.34 11.35 -36.63
C VAL A 20 20.06 11.40 -35.27
N SER A 21 21.29 10.88 -35.25
CA SER A 21 22.35 11.16 -34.27
C SER A 21 22.75 12.65 -34.37
N SER A 22 23.45 13.31 -33.46
CA SER A 22 24.57 12.89 -32.61
C SER A 22 25.01 14.10 -31.77
N ASP A 23 25.31 13.91 -30.48
CA ASP A 23 26.60 14.16 -29.80
C ASP A 23 27.37 15.47 -30.13
N LEU A 24 27.91 16.28 -29.20
CA LEU A 24 28.70 15.96 -27.99
C LEU A 24 29.14 17.27 -27.27
N TYR A 25 29.53 17.10 -25.99
CA TYR A 25 30.51 17.86 -25.16
C TYR A 25 30.06 19.00 -24.20
N SER A 26 30.09 18.65 -22.90
CA SER A 26 30.70 19.31 -21.72
C SER A 26 30.73 20.84 -21.60
N ASP A 27 30.24 21.38 -20.48
CA ASP A 27 31.04 21.99 -19.41
C ASP A 27 30.13 22.35 -18.22
N ASP A 28 30.76 22.49 -17.06
CA ASP A 28 30.23 22.83 -15.74
C ASP A 28 29.25 24.03 -15.70
N SER A 29 28.41 23.95 -14.67
CA SER A 29 27.76 25.06 -13.96
C SER A 29 26.64 25.83 -14.68
N HIS A 30 25.52 25.97 -13.95
CA HIS A 30 24.27 26.68 -14.27
C HIS A 30 23.16 25.87 -14.96
N ARG A 31 22.46 25.01 -14.19
CA ARG A 31 21.05 24.70 -14.49
C ARG A 31 20.15 25.72 -13.78
N LEU A 32 19.96 26.88 -14.43
CA LEU A 32 18.73 27.64 -14.24
C LEU A 32 17.63 26.97 -15.08
N ALA A 33 16.51 26.72 -14.41
CA ALA A 33 15.16 26.55 -14.92
C ALA A 33 15.01 26.33 -16.44
N SER A 34 14.71 25.09 -16.82
CA SER A 34 14.00 24.79 -18.06
C SER A 34 13.26 23.47 -17.83
N SER A 35 11.94 23.57 -17.65
CA SER A 35 10.89 22.58 -17.94
C SER A 35 11.33 21.11 -17.84
N LYS A 36 11.00 20.44 -16.73
CA LYS A 36 11.18 19.00 -16.57
C LYS A 36 9.82 18.34 -16.86
N VAL A 37 9.60 18.12 -18.16
CA VAL A 37 8.87 17.02 -18.83
C VAL A 37 7.58 16.53 -18.14
N LEU A 38 6.43 16.80 -18.77
CA LEU A 38 5.22 15.97 -18.67
C LEU A 38 5.64 14.51 -18.84
N GLU A 39 5.36 13.66 -17.86
CA GLU A 39 5.50 12.22 -18.01
C GLU A 39 4.40 11.76 -18.99
N PHE A 40 4.80 11.54 -20.23
CA PHE A 40 3.91 11.20 -21.34
C PHE A 40 3.82 9.68 -21.38
N GLN A 41 2.77 9.09 -20.81
CA GLN A 41 2.45 7.68 -21.04
C GLN A 41 1.63 7.60 -22.33
N GLN A 42 2.25 7.12 -23.42
CA GLN A 42 1.57 6.83 -24.68
C GLN A 42 1.55 5.32 -24.86
N SER A 43 0.35 4.74 -24.87
CA SER A 43 0.14 3.36 -25.26
C SER A 43 -0.22 3.24 -26.75
N ASN A 44 -0.23 2.00 -27.23
CA ASN A 44 -0.42 1.56 -28.61
C ASN A 44 -1.81 0.88 -28.75
N THR A 45 -2.08 0.20 -29.88
CA THR A 45 -3.37 -0.47 -30.12
C THR A 45 -3.65 -1.62 -29.13
N GLY A 46 -4.80 -1.61 -28.47
CA GLY A 46 -5.36 -2.63 -27.56
C GLY A 46 -5.79 -2.04 -26.19
N ASN A 47 -6.65 -2.74 -25.45
CA ASN A 47 -7.16 -2.33 -24.12
C ASN A 47 -6.04 -2.15 -23.08
N ASN A 48 -6.03 -1.03 -22.36
CA ASN A 48 -4.93 -0.61 -21.50
C ASN A 48 -5.40 -0.19 -20.11
N ASN A 49 -4.62 -0.54 -19.09
CA ASN A 49 -4.84 -0.07 -17.72
C ASN A 49 -3.72 0.90 -17.34
N LEU A 50 -4.02 2.19 -17.31
CA LEU A 50 -3.09 3.27 -17.02
C LEU A 50 -3.43 3.90 -15.67
N PHE A 51 -2.44 3.96 -14.79
CA PHE A 51 -2.56 4.55 -13.47
C PHE A 51 -1.53 5.67 -13.33
N GLY A 52 -2.00 6.89 -13.04
CA GLY A 52 -1.22 8.06 -12.70
C GLY A 52 -0.63 7.96 -11.29
N SER A 53 -0.04 9.04 -10.81
CA SER A 53 0.56 9.14 -9.48
C SER A 53 -0.17 10.21 -8.65
N ASP A 54 0.52 10.89 -7.74
CA ASP A 54 -0.04 12.05 -7.02
C ASP A 54 0.39 13.39 -7.67
N PHE A 55 0.98 13.35 -8.86
CA PHE A 55 1.45 14.53 -9.60
C PHE A 55 0.60 14.78 -10.84
N ASN A 56 0.65 16.01 -11.36
CA ASN A 56 -0.04 16.32 -12.61
C ASN A 56 0.55 15.55 -13.80
N GLU A 57 -0.24 14.66 -14.38
CA GLU A 57 0.14 13.80 -15.49
C GLU A 57 -0.70 14.00 -16.76
N THR A 58 -0.28 13.28 -17.80
CA THR A 58 -1.09 13.09 -19.00
C THR A 58 -1.13 11.60 -19.33
N LEU A 59 -2.32 11.02 -19.20
CA LEU A 59 -2.60 9.62 -19.50
C LEU A 59 -3.35 9.54 -20.84
N LEU A 60 -2.85 8.71 -21.76
CA LEU A 60 -3.43 8.50 -23.08
C LEU A 60 -3.67 7.00 -23.30
N GLY A 61 -4.94 6.59 -23.35
CA GLY A 61 -5.39 5.21 -23.55
C GLY A 61 -4.98 4.70 -24.92
N GLY A 62 -5.54 5.28 -25.99
CA GLY A 62 -5.20 4.95 -27.36
C GLY A 62 -6.36 4.28 -28.09
N GLU A 63 -6.09 3.25 -28.90
CA GLU A 63 -7.19 2.47 -29.50
C GLU A 63 -7.48 1.28 -28.60
N GLY A 64 -8.70 1.10 -28.08
CA GLY A 64 -9.03 0.00 -27.17
C GLY A 64 -10.10 0.42 -26.16
N GLU A 65 -10.62 -0.54 -25.39
CA GLU A 65 -11.39 -0.21 -24.18
C GLU A 65 -10.42 -0.06 -23.02
N ASP A 66 -10.13 1.18 -22.64
CA ASP A 66 -9.07 1.53 -21.72
C ASP A 66 -9.60 1.93 -20.34
N ILE A 67 -8.81 1.65 -19.30
CA ILE A 67 -9.05 2.06 -17.92
C ILE A 67 -7.94 3.04 -17.54
N LEU A 68 -8.30 4.31 -17.38
CA LEU A 68 -7.39 5.38 -16.98
C LEU A 68 -7.78 5.89 -15.60
N ASN A 69 -6.82 5.96 -14.69
CA ASN A 69 -7.01 6.56 -13.37
C ASN A 69 -5.87 7.55 -13.07
N GLY A 70 -6.17 8.83 -12.89
CA GLY A 70 -5.18 9.87 -12.57
C GLY A 70 -4.60 9.74 -11.16
N ASN A 71 -5.34 9.11 -10.25
CA ASN A 71 -5.06 9.03 -8.80
C ASN A 71 -5.08 10.41 -8.12
N GLY A 72 -4.01 11.18 -8.19
CA GLY A 72 -3.95 12.50 -7.57
C GLY A 72 -3.10 13.48 -8.36
N GLY A 73 -3.34 14.78 -8.17
CA GLY A 73 -2.76 15.81 -9.02
C GLY A 73 -3.81 16.39 -9.96
N ASN A 74 -3.42 17.38 -10.76
CA ASN A 74 -4.32 17.93 -11.79
C ASN A 74 -3.95 17.32 -13.14
N ASP A 75 -4.68 16.30 -13.54
CA ASP A 75 -4.33 15.39 -14.61
C ASP A 75 -5.02 15.72 -15.93
N GLN A 76 -4.46 15.18 -17.00
CA GLN A 76 -5.07 15.16 -18.31
C GLN A 76 -5.26 13.71 -18.76
N LEU A 77 -6.49 13.23 -18.76
CA LEU A 77 -6.84 11.88 -19.19
C LEU A 77 -7.47 11.92 -20.58
N SER A 78 -7.05 11.02 -21.46
CA SER A 78 -7.72 10.82 -22.74
C SER A 78 -7.88 9.35 -23.10
N GLY A 79 -9.10 8.94 -23.41
CA GLY A 79 -9.46 7.58 -23.84
C GLY A 79 -9.05 7.28 -25.28
N ASP A 80 -9.20 8.29 -26.17
CA ASP A 80 -8.96 8.18 -27.62
C ASP A 80 -10.08 7.40 -28.35
N SER A 81 -9.97 6.10 -28.61
CA SER A 81 -11.05 5.39 -29.31
C SER A 81 -11.35 4.02 -28.73
N GLY A 82 -12.60 3.79 -28.37
CA GLY A 82 -13.13 2.59 -27.71
C GLY A 82 -13.99 3.00 -26.52
N ASN A 83 -14.54 2.04 -25.78
CA ASN A 83 -15.39 2.36 -24.62
C ASN A 83 -14.53 2.42 -23.37
N ASP A 84 -14.20 3.63 -22.94
CA ASP A 84 -13.17 3.86 -21.94
C ASP A 84 -13.76 4.14 -20.57
N THR A 85 -13.02 3.82 -19.51
CA THR A 85 -13.32 4.21 -18.12
C THR A 85 -12.23 5.14 -17.63
N LEU A 86 -12.57 6.40 -17.38
CA LEU A 86 -11.64 7.46 -17.03
C LEU A 86 -12.01 8.06 -15.67
N THR A 87 -11.10 7.96 -14.70
CA THR A 87 -11.25 8.52 -13.36
C THR A 87 -10.13 9.52 -13.08
N GLY A 88 -10.45 10.78 -12.79
CA GLY A 88 -9.46 11.83 -12.49
C GLY A 88 -8.79 11.59 -11.14
N GLY A 89 -9.60 11.48 -10.08
CA GLY A 89 -9.12 11.17 -8.75
C GLY A 89 -9.13 12.40 -7.85
N LEU A 90 -7.99 12.78 -7.26
CA LEU A 90 -7.86 13.97 -6.41
C LEU A 90 -7.22 15.13 -7.18
N GLY A 91 -7.90 16.25 -7.38
CA GLY A 91 -7.34 17.45 -7.98
C GLY A 91 -8.29 18.06 -9.01
N ASP A 92 -7.84 19.08 -9.73
CA ASP A 92 -8.65 19.66 -10.81
C ASP A 92 -8.25 19.01 -12.14
N ASP A 93 -9.03 18.03 -12.60
CA ASP A 93 -8.69 17.17 -13.72
C ASP A 93 -9.31 17.60 -15.05
N PHE A 94 -8.69 17.17 -16.14
CA PHE A 94 -9.17 17.36 -17.50
C PHE A 94 -9.32 16.02 -18.20
N ILE A 95 -10.56 15.56 -18.36
CA ILE A 95 -10.88 14.20 -18.82
C ILE A 95 -11.61 14.27 -20.17
N VAL A 96 -11.10 13.52 -21.15
CA VAL A 96 -11.66 13.45 -22.51
C VAL A 96 -11.85 12.00 -22.96
N GLY A 97 -13.10 11.55 -23.10
CA GLY A 97 -13.43 10.21 -23.63
C GLY A 97 -12.97 10.04 -25.07
N GLN A 98 -13.47 10.93 -25.96
CA GLN A 98 -13.26 10.94 -27.41
C GLN A 98 -14.22 10.03 -28.19
N GLU A 99 -13.79 8.98 -28.89
CA GLU A 99 -14.69 8.14 -29.70
C GLU A 99 -15.11 6.88 -28.95
N GLY A 100 -16.38 6.72 -28.60
CA GLY A 100 -16.87 5.52 -27.93
C GLY A 100 -17.94 5.83 -26.90
N ASN A 101 -18.39 4.81 -26.16
CA ASN A 101 -19.34 5.01 -25.06
C ASN A 101 -18.58 5.01 -23.75
N ASP A 102 -18.23 6.20 -23.26
CA ASP A 102 -17.22 6.33 -22.21
C ASP A 102 -17.85 6.55 -20.82
N TRP A 103 -17.13 6.14 -19.79
CA TRP A 103 -17.45 6.40 -18.39
C TRP A 103 -16.45 7.41 -17.82
N LEU A 104 -16.93 8.61 -17.45
CA LEU A 104 -16.09 9.70 -16.98
C LEU A 104 -16.45 10.10 -15.56
N GLU A 105 -15.47 10.02 -14.66
CA GLU A 105 -15.58 10.40 -13.26
C GLU A 105 -14.46 11.38 -12.92
N GLY A 106 -14.81 12.63 -12.62
CA GLY A 106 -13.83 13.65 -12.23
C GLY A 106 -13.13 13.28 -10.93
N GLY A 107 -13.91 13.02 -9.89
CA GLY A 107 -13.41 12.69 -8.57
C GLY A 107 -13.60 13.86 -7.62
N VAL A 108 -12.58 14.16 -6.82
CA VAL A 108 -12.58 15.27 -5.86
C VAL A 108 -11.83 16.46 -6.45
N GLY A 109 -12.48 17.60 -6.57
CA GLY A 109 -11.91 18.82 -7.14
C GLY A 109 -12.82 19.48 -8.16
N ILE A 110 -12.26 20.33 -9.02
CA ILE A 110 -13.02 20.98 -10.10
C ILE A 110 -12.61 20.38 -11.43
N ASP A 111 -13.44 19.47 -11.92
CA ASP A 111 -13.08 18.68 -13.09
C ASP A 111 -13.71 19.20 -14.37
N PHE A 112 -13.02 18.96 -15.48
CA PHE A 112 -13.49 19.26 -16.83
C PHE A 112 -13.75 17.93 -17.55
N LEU A 113 -15.02 17.64 -17.81
CA LEU A 113 -15.45 16.38 -18.41
C LEU A 113 -15.93 16.62 -19.84
N LEU A 114 -15.31 15.92 -20.80
CA LEU A 114 -15.66 15.91 -22.22
C LEU A 114 -15.92 14.47 -22.66
N GLY A 115 -17.17 14.12 -22.95
CA GLY A 115 -17.53 12.76 -23.40
C GLY A 115 -17.03 12.50 -24.81
N GLY A 116 -17.32 13.41 -25.74
CA GLY A 116 -16.95 13.28 -27.14
C GLY A 116 -18.06 12.69 -28.01
N LEU A 117 -17.75 11.64 -28.76
CA LEU A 117 -18.62 10.98 -29.72
C LEU A 117 -19.05 9.60 -29.20
N GLY A 118 -20.29 9.49 -28.75
CA GLY A 118 -20.94 8.21 -28.47
C GLY A 118 -22.04 8.38 -27.43
N GLU A 119 -22.38 7.32 -26.72
CA GLU A 119 -23.30 7.37 -25.58
C GLU A 119 -22.50 7.35 -24.27
N ASP A 120 -22.13 8.52 -23.79
CA ASP A 120 -21.24 8.67 -22.63
C ASP A 120 -22.00 8.75 -21.31
N THR A 121 -21.36 8.32 -20.21
CA THR A 121 -21.87 8.46 -18.83
C THR A 121 -20.91 9.30 -18.01
N LEU A 122 -21.38 10.46 -17.57
CA LEU A 122 -20.63 11.38 -16.72
C LEU A 122 -21.11 11.26 -15.28
N VAL A 123 -20.20 10.90 -14.38
CA VAL A 123 -20.49 10.61 -12.97
C VAL A 123 -20.29 11.84 -12.11
N LEU A 124 -21.30 12.18 -11.31
CA LEU A 124 -21.23 13.28 -10.35
C LEU A 124 -21.06 12.75 -8.92
N MET A 125 -20.25 13.45 -8.13
CA MET A 125 -20.09 13.19 -6.69
C MET A 125 -20.81 14.23 -5.82
N ASP A 126 -21.18 13.85 -4.59
CA ASP A 126 -21.67 14.77 -3.55
C ASP A 126 -20.51 15.08 -2.59
N GLU A 127 -19.70 16.09 -2.92
CA GLU A 127 -18.55 16.46 -2.10
C GLU A 127 -18.98 16.99 -0.72
N THR A 128 -18.49 16.38 0.37
CA THR A 128 -18.87 16.76 1.74
C THR A 128 -18.20 18.05 2.25
N ALA A 129 -17.50 18.81 1.40
CA ALA A 129 -16.81 20.04 1.79
C ALA A 129 -17.20 21.28 0.95
N ALA A 130 -18.11 22.07 1.53
CA ALA A 130 -18.34 23.51 1.29
C ALA A 130 -19.38 23.96 0.23
N ASN A 131 -20.42 24.63 0.75
CA ASN A 131 -21.50 25.33 0.04
C ASN A 131 -21.03 26.50 -0.85
N SER A 132 -20.40 26.25 -2.01
CA SER A 132 -20.07 27.29 -2.99
C SER A 132 -20.05 26.76 -4.42
N MET A 133 -20.58 27.52 -5.38
CA MET A 133 -20.48 27.27 -6.84
C MET A 133 -19.04 27.26 -7.39
N ALA A 134 -18.03 27.36 -6.53
CA ALA A 134 -16.62 27.44 -6.90
C ALA A 134 -15.93 26.08 -6.92
N PHE A 135 -16.68 24.99 -6.72
CA PHE A 135 -16.21 23.60 -6.55
C PHE A 135 -17.12 22.61 -7.30
N ALA A 136 -17.59 22.96 -8.50
CA ALA A 136 -18.52 22.10 -9.23
C ALA A 136 -17.92 21.76 -10.58
N ASP A 137 -18.05 20.49 -10.97
CA ASP A 137 -17.54 19.98 -12.23
C ASP A 137 -18.15 20.70 -13.42
N LEU A 138 -17.37 20.79 -14.49
CA LEU A 138 -17.74 21.38 -15.75
C LEU A 138 -17.89 20.31 -16.82
N ILE A 139 -19.14 20.03 -17.17
CA ILE A 139 -19.46 19.20 -18.31
C ILE A 139 -19.55 20.08 -19.56
N ILE A 140 -18.68 19.86 -20.54
CA ILE A 140 -18.44 20.83 -21.61
C ILE A 140 -19.26 20.55 -22.88
N ASP A 141 -19.40 19.30 -23.29
CA ASP A 141 -19.90 18.92 -24.62
C ASP A 141 -21.10 17.96 -24.61
N PHE A 142 -21.74 17.77 -23.45
CA PHE A 142 -22.92 16.91 -23.27
C PHE A 142 -23.94 16.98 -24.41
N ASP A 143 -24.16 15.86 -25.09
CA ASP A 143 -25.23 15.66 -26.05
C ASP A 143 -26.50 15.12 -25.35
N PRO A 144 -27.57 15.92 -25.21
CA PRO A 144 -28.81 15.48 -24.57
C PRO A 144 -29.55 14.35 -25.30
N LEU A 145 -29.12 13.97 -26.51
CA LEU A 145 -29.70 12.88 -27.28
C LEU A 145 -29.05 11.53 -26.95
N SER A 146 -27.78 11.48 -26.59
CA SER A 146 -27.00 10.25 -26.38
C SER A 146 -26.46 10.08 -24.96
N ASP A 147 -26.10 11.17 -24.28
CA ASP A 147 -25.28 11.10 -23.06
C ASP A 147 -26.11 11.04 -21.77
N TRP A 148 -25.52 10.50 -20.73
CA TRP A 148 -26.13 10.28 -19.43
C TRP A 148 -25.32 10.93 -18.32
N ILE A 149 -26.02 11.36 -17.27
CA ILE A 149 -25.41 11.85 -16.03
C ILE A 149 -25.75 10.86 -14.92
N LYS A 150 -24.74 10.20 -14.35
CA LYS A 150 -24.91 9.37 -13.15
C LYS A 150 -24.87 10.26 -11.91
N LEU A 151 -25.91 10.15 -11.09
CA LEU A 151 -26.01 10.90 -9.84
C LEU A 151 -25.33 10.15 -8.69
N PRO A 152 -24.90 10.86 -7.63
CA PRO A 152 -24.49 10.24 -6.38
C PRO A 152 -25.52 9.25 -5.88
N ASP A 153 -25.05 8.21 -5.20
CA ASP A 153 -25.93 7.21 -4.61
C ASP A 153 -26.93 7.84 -3.65
N ASP A 154 -28.14 7.27 -3.61
CA ASP A 154 -29.28 7.78 -2.85
C ASP A 154 -29.80 9.18 -3.26
N LEU A 155 -29.30 9.78 -4.35
CA LEU A 155 -29.81 11.04 -4.89
C LEU A 155 -30.75 10.81 -6.09
N PRO A 156 -32.09 10.74 -5.89
CA PRO A 156 -33.01 10.61 -7.01
C PRO A 156 -33.08 11.93 -7.81
N GLU A 157 -33.32 11.83 -9.12
CA GLU A 157 -33.55 13.00 -10.01
C GLU A 157 -34.62 13.96 -9.45
N SER A 158 -35.64 13.41 -8.76
CA SER A 158 -36.70 14.21 -8.11
C SER A 158 -36.19 15.19 -7.04
N ASN A 159 -34.96 14.98 -6.54
CA ASN A 159 -34.30 15.81 -5.55
C ASN A 159 -33.30 16.80 -6.17
N LEU A 160 -33.19 16.86 -7.51
CA LEU A 160 -32.35 17.84 -8.20
C LEU A 160 -33.08 19.14 -8.49
N LEU A 161 -32.43 20.26 -8.23
CA LEU A 161 -32.80 21.58 -8.71
C LEU A 161 -31.91 21.92 -9.92
N LEU A 162 -32.53 22.07 -11.10
CA LEU A 162 -31.86 22.48 -12.33
C LEU A 162 -32.05 23.98 -12.55
N GLU A 163 -30.98 24.77 -12.41
CA GLU A 163 -31.04 26.24 -12.56
C GLU A 163 -30.36 26.70 -13.86
N PRO A 164 -31.05 27.51 -14.70
CA PRO A 164 -30.41 28.08 -15.88
C PRO A 164 -29.48 29.23 -15.51
N VAL A 165 -28.25 29.21 -16.03
CA VAL A 165 -27.27 30.30 -15.93
C VAL A 165 -27.06 30.91 -17.31
N PHE A 166 -27.23 32.23 -17.40
CA PHE A 166 -27.06 32.98 -18.64
C PHE A 166 -25.65 33.55 -18.71
N THR A 167 -24.91 33.20 -19.75
CA THR A 167 -23.60 33.79 -20.02
C THR A 167 -23.74 35.19 -20.62
N GLU A 168 -22.66 35.99 -20.59
CA GLU A 168 -22.63 37.31 -21.26
C GLU A 168 -22.79 37.20 -22.79
N THR A 169 -22.50 36.02 -23.37
CA THR A 169 -22.67 35.69 -24.80
C THR A 169 -24.12 35.29 -25.15
N GLY A 170 -24.98 35.09 -24.15
CA GLY A 170 -26.38 34.68 -24.33
C GLY A 170 -26.59 33.17 -24.46
N GLU A 171 -25.56 32.37 -24.21
CA GLU A 171 -25.65 30.92 -24.04
C GLU A 171 -26.27 30.60 -22.67
N ILE A 172 -26.96 29.47 -22.60
CA ILE A 172 -27.63 29.01 -21.39
C ILE A 172 -26.92 27.72 -20.95
N ASN A 173 -26.36 27.76 -19.76
CA ASN A 173 -25.84 26.59 -19.06
C ASN A 173 -26.86 26.13 -18.03
N THR A 174 -26.74 24.90 -17.55
CA THR A 174 -27.57 24.38 -16.45
C THR A 174 -26.70 23.99 -15.27
N LEU A 175 -27.01 24.55 -14.10
CA LEU A 175 -26.48 24.05 -12.82
C LEU A 175 -27.33 22.89 -12.33
N ILE A 176 -26.69 21.82 -11.91
CA ILE A 176 -27.31 20.68 -11.23
C ILE A 176 -27.05 20.85 -9.73
N ILE A 177 -28.12 20.99 -8.95
CA ILE A 177 -28.01 21.26 -7.50
C ILE A 177 -28.78 20.19 -6.74
N ASN A 178 -28.15 19.56 -5.74
CA ASN A 178 -28.84 18.69 -4.79
C ASN A 178 -29.71 19.55 -3.84
N ARG A 179 -31.03 19.38 -3.86
CA ARG A 179 -31.95 20.18 -3.02
C ARG A 179 -31.81 19.93 -1.52
N GLN A 180 -31.32 18.76 -1.11
CA GLN A 180 -31.21 18.39 0.30
C GLN A 180 -29.97 18.99 0.94
N SER A 181 -28.81 18.85 0.29
CA SER A 181 -27.55 19.41 0.76
C SER A 181 -27.34 20.86 0.34
N ASN A 182 -28.04 21.34 -0.68
CA ASN A 182 -27.84 22.65 -1.33
C ASN A 182 -26.42 22.80 -1.93
N ILE A 183 -25.86 21.67 -2.38
CA ILE A 183 -24.57 21.58 -3.07
C ILE A 183 -24.82 21.60 -4.58
N THR A 184 -24.00 22.36 -5.31
CA THR A 184 -23.95 22.32 -6.77
C THR A 184 -23.05 21.16 -7.17
N LEU A 185 -23.60 20.18 -7.87
CA LEU A 185 -22.88 18.98 -8.29
C LEU A 185 -22.10 19.25 -9.58
N ALA A 186 -22.71 19.94 -10.55
CA ALA A 186 -22.05 20.26 -11.81
C ALA A 186 -22.69 21.45 -12.53
N SER A 187 -21.95 22.01 -13.49
CA SER A 187 -22.41 22.93 -14.52
C SER A 187 -22.32 22.28 -15.89
N VAL A 188 -23.46 22.12 -16.57
CA VAL A 188 -23.52 21.61 -17.95
C VAL A 188 -23.57 22.78 -18.93
N LEU A 189 -22.54 22.91 -19.77
CA LEU A 189 -22.41 23.99 -20.72
C LEU A 189 -23.32 23.83 -21.93
N GLY A 190 -23.94 24.91 -22.39
CA GLY A 190 -24.74 24.92 -23.62
C GLY A 190 -26.05 24.13 -23.60
N VAL A 191 -26.39 23.51 -22.47
CA VAL A 191 -27.60 22.71 -22.28
C VAL A 191 -28.60 23.44 -21.39
N ILE A 192 -29.87 23.53 -21.82
CA ILE A 192 -30.94 24.12 -21.01
C ILE A 192 -31.58 23.09 -20.07
N PRO A 193 -32.16 23.50 -18.92
CA PRO A 193 -32.62 22.55 -17.90
C PRO A 193 -33.59 21.48 -18.42
N THR A 194 -34.47 21.82 -19.37
CA THR A 194 -35.44 20.86 -19.92
C THR A 194 -34.82 19.76 -20.77
N GLN A 195 -33.59 19.96 -21.28
CA GLN A 195 -32.86 18.97 -22.07
C GLN A 195 -32.22 17.88 -21.18
N LEU A 196 -31.97 18.17 -19.90
CA LEU A 196 -31.44 17.19 -18.95
C LEU A 196 -32.51 16.29 -18.32
N ASN A 197 -33.80 16.65 -18.41
CA ASN A 197 -34.88 15.85 -17.82
C ASN A 197 -34.88 14.42 -18.39
N GLY A 198 -34.77 13.43 -17.52
CA GLY A 198 -34.70 12.02 -17.91
C GLY A 198 -33.38 11.61 -18.56
N ARG A 199 -32.33 12.43 -18.46
CA ARG A 199 -30.93 12.08 -18.80
C ARG A 199 -30.10 11.73 -17.57
N PHE A 200 -30.76 11.44 -16.45
CA PHE A 200 -30.12 11.09 -15.19
C PHE A 200 -30.27 9.60 -14.92
N ILE A 201 -29.17 8.97 -14.52
CA ILE A 201 -29.15 7.64 -13.94
C ILE A 201 -29.10 7.86 -12.42
N ALA A 202 -30.24 7.64 -11.75
CA ALA A 202 -30.29 7.51 -10.29
C ALA A 202 -30.30 6.01 -9.98
N THR A 203 -29.49 5.57 -9.01
CA THR A 203 -29.41 4.17 -8.60
C THR A 203 -30.82 3.61 -8.37
N ALA A 204 -31.15 2.54 -9.12
CA ALA A 204 -32.45 1.91 -9.04
C ALA A 204 -32.63 1.26 -7.66
N THR A 205 -33.85 1.32 -7.13
CA THR A 205 -34.22 0.63 -5.88
C THR A 205 -33.99 -0.87 -6.02
N ALA A 206 -32.91 -1.42 -5.45
CA ALA A 206 -32.65 -2.76 -4.87
C ALA A 206 -33.45 -4.02 -5.34
N SER A 207 -34.09 -4.05 -6.52
CA SER A 207 -34.84 -5.23 -6.99
C SER A 207 -34.38 -5.81 -8.32
N ASP A 208 -33.40 -5.18 -8.98
CA ASP A 208 -32.79 -5.66 -10.25
C ASP A 208 -31.25 -5.52 -10.24
N SER A 209 -30.65 -5.39 -9.06
CA SER A 209 -29.22 -5.16 -8.88
C SER A 209 -28.42 -6.46 -9.09
N PRO A 210 -27.22 -6.46 -9.71
CA PRO A 210 -26.46 -7.67 -10.06
C PRO A 210 -26.28 -8.66 -8.91
N LEU A 211 -25.90 -8.22 -7.70
CA LEU A 211 -25.73 -9.12 -6.56
C LEU A 211 -27.06 -9.62 -6.00
N SER A 212 -28.15 -8.88 -6.20
CA SER A 212 -29.50 -9.30 -5.80
C SER A 212 -30.04 -10.48 -6.64
N LEU A 213 -29.50 -10.67 -7.85
CA LEU A 213 -29.81 -11.77 -8.76
C LEU A 213 -28.84 -12.96 -8.63
N ALA A 214 -27.86 -12.88 -7.74
CA ALA A 214 -26.85 -13.92 -7.57
C ALA A 214 -27.47 -15.29 -7.23
N THR A 215 -26.94 -16.33 -7.87
CA THR A 215 -27.30 -17.72 -7.59
C THR A 215 -26.79 -18.12 -6.22
N ASP A 216 -27.70 -18.43 -5.30
CA ASP A 216 -27.35 -18.79 -3.92
C ASP A 216 -26.84 -20.22 -3.79
N LEU A 217 -25.57 -20.36 -3.41
CA LEU A 217 -24.88 -21.62 -3.14
C LEU A 217 -24.99 -22.05 -1.67
N GLY A 218 -25.49 -21.18 -0.78
CA GLY A 218 -25.65 -21.43 0.65
C GLY A 218 -24.32 -21.41 1.43
N THR A 219 -24.28 -22.07 2.59
CA THR A 219 -23.06 -22.22 3.39
C THR A 219 -22.02 -23.05 2.62
N LEU A 220 -20.85 -22.46 2.41
CA LEU A 220 -19.81 -23.02 1.56
C LEU A 220 -18.96 -24.05 2.31
N GLY A 221 -18.75 -25.20 1.66
CA GLY A 221 -17.71 -26.18 2.03
C GLY A 221 -16.89 -26.54 0.79
N SER A 222 -17.53 -27.20 -0.18
CA SER A 222 -17.00 -27.30 -1.54
C SER A 222 -18.15 -27.52 -2.51
N VAL A 223 -18.15 -26.76 -3.60
CA VAL A 223 -19.19 -26.79 -4.64
C VAL A 223 -18.54 -26.67 -6.01
N THR A 224 -19.13 -27.36 -6.98
CA THR A 224 -18.75 -27.22 -8.39
C THR A 224 -19.99 -26.88 -9.18
N VAL A 225 -19.89 -25.84 -9.99
CA VAL A 225 -20.96 -25.38 -10.89
C VAL A 225 -20.42 -25.42 -12.31
N SER A 226 -21.27 -25.76 -13.28
CA SER A 226 -20.93 -25.72 -14.69
C SER A 226 -22.00 -24.92 -15.41
N GLU A 227 -21.60 -23.79 -15.99
CA GLU A 227 -22.48 -22.84 -16.68
C GLU A 227 -21.76 -22.24 -17.90
N PHE A 228 -22.24 -21.11 -18.40
CA PHE A 228 -21.81 -20.50 -19.64
C PHE A 228 -21.93 -18.98 -19.60
N VAL A 229 -20.86 -18.29 -20.00
CA VAL A 229 -20.86 -16.84 -20.23
C VAL A 229 -20.69 -16.55 -21.72
N GLY A 230 -21.36 -15.51 -22.21
CA GLY A 230 -21.38 -15.13 -23.62
C GLY A 230 -22.15 -13.83 -23.86
N ASP A 231 -22.19 -13.34 -25.10
CA ASP A 231 -22.67 -11.99 -25.41
C ASP A 231 -24.10 -11.68 -24.92
N LEU A 232 -24.94 -12.71 -24.73
CA LEU A 232 -26.32 -12.59 -24.23
C LEU A 232 -26.45 -12.74 -22.71
N ALA A 233 -25.42 -13.24 -22.05
CA ALA A 233 -25.30 -13.45 -20.61
C ALA A 233 -23.80 -13.30 -20.24
N PRO A 234 -23.29 -12.05 -20.20
CA PRO A 234 -21.84 -11.81 -20.12
C PRO A 234 -21.27 -12.13 -18.74
N GLN A 235 -22.11 -12.33 -17.73
CA GLN A 235 -21.68 -12.66 -16.38
C GLN A 235 -22.64 -13.61 -15.69
N ASP A 236 -22.07 -14.44 -14.82
CA ASP A 236 -22.78 -15.22 -13.82
C ASP A 236 -22.28 -14.81 -12.43
N ILE A 237 -23.22 -14.62 -11.51
CA ILE A 237 -22.92 -14.22 -10.13
C ILE A 237 -23.42 -15.30 -9.18
N TYR A 238 -22.55 -15.71 -8.26
CA TYR A 238 -22.82 -16.71 -7.24
C TYR A 238 -22.68 -16.10 -5.87
N ARG A 239 -23.64 -16.32 -4.98
CA ARG A 239 -23.57 -15.93 -3.57
C ARG A 239 -23.28 -17.15 -2.71
N PHE A 240 -22.41 -17.01 -1.73
CA PHE A 240 -22.19 -18.03 -0.71
C PHE A 240 -21.99 -17.42 0.68
N HIS A 241 -22.12 -18.26 1.71
CA HIS A 241 -21.95 -17.87 3.10
C HIS A 241 -20.83 -18.68 3.77
N LEU A 242 -20.04 -18.05 4.62
CA LEU A 242 -19.05 -18.68 5.49
C LEU A 242 -19.53 -18.61 6.94
N ASP A 243 -19.73 -19.77 7.58
CA ASP A 243 -20.17 -19.84 8.98
C ASP A 243 -19.04 -19.50 9.97
N VAL A 244 -17.79 -19.65 9.52
CA VAL A 244 -16.55 -19.41 10.27
C VAL A 244 -15.48 -18.89 9.31
N ASP A 245 -14.45 -18.27 9.85
CA ASP A 245 -13.32 -17.81 9.06
C ASP A 245 -12.70 -18.99 8.28
N SER A 246 -12.47 -18.80 6.99
CA SER A 246 -12.10 -19.89 6.10
C SER A 246 -11.11 -19.45 5.03
N ASP A 247 -10.19 -20.33 4.67
CA ASP A 247 -9.39 -20.21 3.46
C ASP A 247 -10.26 -20.61 2.25
N ILE A 248 -10.31 -19.75 1.24
CA ILE A 248 -11.10 -19.92 0.02
C ILE A 248 -10.19 -20.22 -1.15
N ASN A 249 -10.59 -21.22 -1.93
CA ASN A 249 -9.97 -21.52 -3.21
C ASN A 249 -11.05 -21.64 -4.29
N ILE A 250 -10.90 -20.83 -5.33
CA ILE A 250 -11.75 -20.74 -6.50
C ILE A 250 -10.91 -21.13 -7.72
N VAL A 251 -11.43 -22.04 -8.53
CA VAL A 251 -10.81 -22.47 -9.79
C VAL A 251 -11.85 -22.42 -10.90
N LEU A 252 -11.59 -21.66 -11.95
CA LEU A 252 -12.39 -21.63 -13.18
C LEU A 252 -11.66 -22.41 -14.26
N GLU A 253 -12.25 -23.47 -14.79
CA GLU A 253 -11.60 -24.33 -15.77
C GLU A 253 -12.55 -24.84 -16.85
N GLY A 254 -11.99 -25.43 -17.92
CA GLY A 254 -12.77 -25.97 -19.03
C GLY A 254 -13.20 -24.93 -20.06
N LEU A 255 -12.51 -23.78 -20.10
CA LEU A 255 -12.76 -22.67 -21.01
C LEU A 255 -12.42 -23.01 -22.46
N SER A 256 -13.29 -22.58 -23.39
CA SER A 256 -13.07 -22.61 -24.83
C SER A 256 -12.80 -21.23 -25.45
N ALA A 257 -13.04 -20.17 -24.69
CA ALA A 257 -12.76 -18.77 -24.98
C ALA A 257 -12.52 -18.04 -23.64
N ASP A 258 -12.18 -16.76 -23.68
CA ASP A 258 -11.61 -16.06 -22.53
C ASP A 258 -12.68 -15.62 -21.53
N ALA A 259 -12.48 -15.97 -20.27
CA ALA A 259 -13.38 -15.62 -19.18
C ALA A 259 -12.63 -15.59 -17.85
N ASP A 260 -12.97 -14.59 -17.06
CA ASP A 260 -12.28 -14.25 -15.84
C ASP A 260 -13.11 -14.57 -14.61
N VAL A 261 -12.49 -14.53 -13.43
CA VAL A 261 -13.17 -14.72 -12.15
C VAL A 261 -12.75 -13.70 -11.11
N ALA A 262 -13.72 -13.19 -10.35
CA ALA A 262 -13.51 -12.32 -9.20
C ALA A 262 -14.26 -12.82 -7.97
N LEU A 263 -13.63 -12.71 -6.80
CA LEU A 263 -14.22 -12.88 -5.47
C LEU A 263 -14.53 -11.50 -4.91
N LEU A 264 -15.74 -11.31 -4.37
CA LEU A 264 -16.22 -10.02 -3.88
C LEU A 264 -16.94 -10.11 -2.53
N GLN A 265 -17.02 -8.97 -1.85
CA GLN A 265 -17.93 -8.70 -0.75
C GLN A 265 -18.58 -7.35 -0.97
N ASP A 266 -19.91 -7.29 -0.89
CA ASP A 266 -20.69 -6.04 -0.97
C ASP A 266 -20.41 -5.18 0.27
N ILE A 267 -19.43 -4.27 0.17
CA ILE A 267 -18.92 -3.52 1.33
C ILE A 267 -19.84 -2.35 1.67
N ASN A 268 -20.36 -1.67 0.66
CA ASN A 268 -21.24 -0.52 0.80
C ASN A 268 -22.73 -0.90 0.94
N ASN A 269 -23.08 -2.19 0.81
CA ASN A 269 -24.43 -2.74 0.85
C ASN A 269 -25.38 -2.15 -0.22
N ASN A 270 -24.83 -1.70 -1.35
CA ASN A 270 -25.62 -1.15 -2.45
C ASN A 270 -26.17 -2.25 -3.39
N GLN A 271 -25.73 -3.51 -3.21
CA GLN A 271 -26.06 -4.70 -4.01
C GLN A 271 -25.53 -4.69 -5.46
N GLU A 272 -24.73 -3.69 -5.84
CA GLU A 272 -24.07 -3.61 -7.15
C GLU A 272 -22.71 -4.35 -7.12
N VAL A 273 -22.10 -4.52 -8.29
CA VAL A 273 -20.72 -5.01 -8.39
C VAL A 273 -19.85 -3.78 -8.59
N ASP A 274 -19.22 -3.29 -7.52
CA ASP A 274 -18.26 -2.20 -7.61
C ASP A 274 -16.83 -2.74 -7.62
N ILE A 275 -15.90 -1.99 -8.22
CA ILE A 275 -14.47 -2.33 -8.15
C ILE A 275 -13.97 -2.35 -6.69
N THR A 276 -14.59 -1.57 -5.79
CA THR A 276 -14.28 -1.59 -4.35
C THR A 276 -14.72 -2.88 -3.67
N ASP A 277 -15.65 -3.63 -4.25
CA ASP A 277 -16.14 -4.89 -3.67
C ASP A 277 -15.22 -6.07 -4.00
N ILE A 278 -14.33 -5.93 -4.99
CA ILE A 278 -13.43 -6.99 -5.43
C ILE A 278 -12.37 -7.24 -4.34
N ILE A 279 -12.40 -8.44 -3.76
CA ILE A 279 -11.42 -8.93 -2.80
C ILE A 279 -10.19 -9.46 -3.53
N ASN A 280 -10.40 -10.23 -4.59
CA ASN A 280 -9.33 -10.83 -5.40
C ASN A 280 -9.89 -11.28 -6.76
N SER A 281 -9.08 -11.28 -7.81
CA SER A 281 -9.48 -11.69 -9.17
C SER A 281 -8.35 -12.38 -9.93
N SER A 282 -8.70 -13.07 -11.01
CA SER A 282 -7.77 -13.71 -11.94
C SER A 282 -8.29 -13.51 -13.36
N GLN A 283 -7.37 -13.07 -14.25
CA GLN A 283 -7.64 -12.67 -15.63
C GLN A 283 -6.59 -13.26 -16.60
N GLN A 284 -6.35 -14.57 -16.55
CA GLN A 284 -5.39 -15.21 -17.45
C GLN A 284 -5.94 -15.22 -18.88
N PRO A 285 -5.13 -14.87 -19.89
CA PRO A 285 -5.65 -14.66 -21.23
C PRO A 285 -6.14 -15.95 -21.90
N SER A 286 -6.97 -15.77 -22.93
CA SER A 286 -7.42 -16.79 -23.88
C SER A 286 -8.29 -17.90 -23.32
N ASN A 287 -7.72 -18.99 -22.80
CA ASN A 287 -8.51 -20.11 -22.27
C ASN A 287 -7.77 -20.86 -21.16
N PHE A 288 -6.80 -20.18 -20.55
CA PHE A 288 -6.10 -20.71 -19.39
C PHE A 288 -7.07 -20.80 -18.21
N PRO A 289 -6.88 -21.74 -17.29
CA PRO A 289 -7.69 -21.78 -16.07
C PRO A 289 -7.40 -20.58 -15.18
N GLU A 290 -8.47 -20.03 -14.57
CA GLU A 290 -8.34 -19.00 -13.55
C GLU A 290 -8.26 -19.61 -12.17
N SER A 291 -7.50 -18.97 -11.28
CA SER A 291 -7.46 -19.36 -9.88
C SER A 291 -7.41 -18.15 -8.96
N VAL A 292 -8.33 -18.09 -8.01
CA VAL A 292 -8.32 -17.13 -6.92
C VAL A 292 -8.20 -17.89 -5.62
N SER A 293 -7.19 -17.54 -4.82
CA SER A 293 -7.02 -18.09 -3.48
C SER A 293 -6.90 -16.94 -2.48
N THR A 294 -7.63 -17.05 -1.38
CA THR A 294 -7.63 -16.07 -0.29
C THR A 294 -7.63 -16.80 1.03
N ASN A 295 -6.79 -16.36 1.97
CA ASN A 295 -6.67 -17.01 3.28
C ASN A 295 -7.40 -16.19 4.33
N ALA A 296 -8.01 -16.87 5.30
CA ALA A 296 -8.69 -16.27 6.45
C ALA A 296 -9.77 -15.24 6.08
N LEU A 297 -10.62 -15.55 5.08
CA LEU A 297 -11.82 -14.75 4.87
C LEU A 297 -12.72 -14.87 6.12
N PRO A 298 -13.18 -13.76 6.72
CA PRO A 298 -14.07 -13.80 7.87
C PRO A 298 -15.39 -14.54 7.59
N ALA A 299 -16.05 -15.00 8.65
CA ALA A 299 -17.45 -15.43 8.54
C ALA A 299 -18.31 -14.32 7.94
N GLY A 300 -19.03 -14.60 6.86
CA GLY A 300 -19.65 -13.54 6.07
C GLY A 300 -20.35 -14.04 4.81
N THR A 301 -20.96 -13.09 4.08
CA THR A 301 -21.57 -13.37 2.77
C THR A 301 -20.68 -12.79 1.69
N TYR A 302 -20.41 -13.61 0.68
CA TYR A 302 -19.48 -13.30 -0.39
C TYR A 302 -20.07 -13.67 -1.74
N TYR A 303 -19.46 -13.12 -2.78
CA TYR A 303 -19.88 -13.34 -4.15
C TYR A 303 -18.71 -13.81 -5.01
N VAL A 304 -18.99 -14.67 -5.99
CA VAL A 304 -18.06 -14.95 -7.09
C VAL A 304 -18.72 -14.50 -8.37
N VAL A 305 -18.04 -13.65 -9.13
CA VAL A 305 -18.46 -13.24 -10.47
C VAL A 305 -17.57 -13.97 -11.46
N VAL A 306 -18.17 -14.69 -12.40
CA VAL A 306 -17.52 -15.17 -13.61
C VAL A 306 -18.01 -14.28 -14.73
N TYR A 307 -17.11 -13.65 -15.47
CA TYR A 307 -17.50 -12.77 -16.57
C TYR A 307 -16.73 -13.11 -17.85
N GLN A 308 -17.40 -12.92 -18.97
CA GLN A 308 -16.85 -13.11 -20.30
C GLN A 308 -15.83 -12.01 -20.58
N TYR A 309 -14.63 -12.40 -21.01
CA TYR A 309 -13.62 -11.46 -21.47
C TYR A 309 -13.58 -11.39 -23.00
N GLU A 310 -13.42 -12.54 -23.67
CA GLU A 310 -13.40 -12.61 -25.15
C GLU A 310 -14.03 -13.91 -25.67
N GLY A 311 -15.13 -13.76 -26.42
CA GLY A 311 -15.81 -14.89 -27.06
C GLY A 311 -16.64 -15.73 -26.09
N GLU A 312 -17.52 -16.57 -26.65
CA GLU A 312 -18.46 -17.34 -25.83
C GLU A 312 -17.81 -18.60 -25.26
N THR A 313 -17.99 -18.86 -23.96
CA THR A 313 -17.35 -20.02 -23.31
C THR A 313 -18.21 -20.67 -22.22
N GLY A 314 -18.20 -22.00 -22.22
CA GLY A 314 -18.65 -22.77 -21.07
C GLY A 314 -17.54 -22.89 -20.03
N TYR A 315 -17.90 -23.05 -18.76
CA TYR A 315 -16.92 -23.19 -17.69
C TYR A 315 -17.33 -24.21 -16.63
N ASN A 316 -16.36 -24.63 -15.83
CA ASN A 316 -16.54 -25.34 -14.58
C ASN A 316 -15.90 -24.51 -13.47
N LEU A 317 -16.72 -24.01 -12.55
CA LEU A 317 -16.30 -23.22 -11.41
C LEU A 317 -16.30 -24.11 -10.17
N ASN A 318 -15.11 -24.33 -9.59
CA ASN A 318 -14.95 -25.03 -8.33
C ASN A 318 -14.65 -24.01 -7.22
N ILE A 319 -15.50 -23.96 -6.21
CA ILE A 319 -15.34 -23.08 -5.05
C ILE A 319 -15.24 -23.98 -3.82
N SER A 320 -14.20 -23.78 -3.02
CA SER A 320 -13.98 -24.53 -1.78
C SER A 320 -13.60 -23.60 -0.65
N ALA A 321 -14.08 -23.93 0.55
CA ALA A 321 -13.77 -23.26 1.79
C ALA A 321 -13.23 -24.28 2.79
N THR A 322 -12.06 -23.99 3.35
CA THR A 322 -11.48 -24.76 4.45
C THR A 322 -11.55 -23.90 5.69
N ALA A 323 -12.36 -24.31 6.68
CA ALA A 323 -12.46 -23.60 7.95
C ALA A 323 -11.09 -23.52 8.61
N ASN A 324 -10.72 -22.30 9.01
CA ASN A 324 -9.48 -22.07 9.73
C ASN A 324 -9.61 -22.63 11.14
N GLN A 325 -8.56 -23.26 11.65
CA GLN A 325 -8.55 -23.61 13.08
C GLN A 325 -8.54 -22.28 13.84
N GLU A 326 -9.48 -22.09 14.78
CA GLU A 326 -9.59 -20.87 15.59
C GLU A 326 -8.21 -20.45 16.12
N PHE A 327 -7.63 -19.41 15.54
CA PHE A 327 -6.45 -18.72 16.04
C PHE A 327 -6.67 -17.21 15.88
N LYS A 328 -6.45 -16.50 17.00
CA LYS A 328 -6.51 -15.04 17.21
C LYS A 328 -7.59 -14.32 16.40
N ASN A 329 -8.77 -14.13 17.00
CA ASN A 329 -9.57 -12.95 16.64
C ASN A 329 -8.68 -11.72 16.92
N PRO A 330 -8.32 -10.89 15.93
CA PRO A 330 -7.75 -9.59 16.23
C PRO A 330 -8.74 -8.88 17.15
N VAL A 331 -8.21 -8.19 18.17
CA VAL A 331 -9.05 -7.37 19.03
C VAL A 331 -9.65 -6.30 18.12
N ILE A 332 -10.94 -6.44 17.78
CA ILE A 332 -11.69 -5.35 17.15
C ILE A 332 -11.87 -4.27 18.21
N LEU A 333 -10.83 -3.46 18.38
CA LEU A 333 -10.94 -2.15 18.99
C LEU A 333 -11.75 -1.31 17.99
N GLU A 334 -12.69 -0.50 18.48
CA GLU A 334 -13.51 0.40 17.63
C GLU A 334 -12.66 1.47 16.89
N SER A 335 -11.32 1.39 16.93
CA SER A 335 -10.35 2.38 16.47
C SER A 335 -9.48 1.95 15.28
N TYR A 336 -9.71 0.78 14.68
CA TYR A 336 -8.96 0.37 13.47
C TYR A 336 -9.38 1.19 12.24
N ASP A 337 -8.43 1.86 11.60
CA ASP A 337 -8.60 2.59 10.33
C ASP A 337 -7.92 1.80 9.20
N SER A 338 -8.65 1.56 8.10
CA SER A 338 -8.12 0.84 6.94
C SER A 338 -6.88 1.46 6.29
N ARG A 339 -6.55 2.71 6.61
CA ARG A 339 -5.42 3.46 6.02
C ARG A 339 -4.17 3.34 6.88
N PHE A 340 -4.29 3.54 8.20
CA PHE A 340 -3.17 3.60 9.13
C PHE A 340 -3.28 2.64 10.32
N GLY A 341 -4.19 1.66 10.25
CA GLY A 341 -4.38 0.63 11.27
C GLY A 341 -4.80 1.24 12.59
N TYR A 342 -4.06 0.95 13.65
CA TYR A 342 -4.36 1.46 15.00
C TYR A 342 -3.81 2.86 15.27
N GLY A 343 -3.07 3.47 14.34
CA GLY A 343 -2.51 4.82 14.49
C GLY A 343 -1.04 4.84 14.85
N LEU A 344 -0.57 6.00 15.30
CA LEU A 344 0.84 6.27 15.56
C LEU A 344 1.36 5.51 16.78
N VAL A 345 2.51 4.87 16.66
CA VAL A 345 3.18 4.23 17.80
C VAL A 345 3.56 5.27 18.87
N ASP A 346 3.21 4.98 20.12
CA ASP A 346 3.52 5.81 21.29
C ASP A 346 4.42 4.99 22.25
N ALA A 347 5.67 5.40 22.38
CA ALA A 347 6.65 4.72 23.22
C ALA A 347 6.37 4.90 24.72
N SER A 348 5.92 6.08 25.13
CA SER A 348 5.60 6.40 26.52
C SER A 348 4.43 5.56 27.02
N ALA A 349 3.32 5.54 26.26
CA ALA A 349 2.15 4.76 26.58
C ALA A 349 2.44 3.25 26.52
N ALA A 350 3.12 2.77 25.47
CA ALA A 350 3.45 1.35 25.33
C ALA A 350 4.34 0.84 26.49
N VAL A 351 5.42 1.56 26.80
CA VAL A 351 6.36 1.13 27.84
C VAL A 351 5.74 1.25 29.23
N SER A 352 5.02 2.34 29.53
CA SER A 352 4.35 2.51 30.82
C SER A 352 3.28 1.43 31.07
N GLN A 353 2.49 1.09 30.04
CA GLN A 353 1.53 -0.02 30.11
C GLN A 353 2.23 -1.36 30.33
N SER A 354 3.35 -1.60 29.64
CA SER A 354 4.10 -2.86 29.74
C SER A 354 4.65 -3.15 31.15
N ILE A 355 4.94 -2.09 31.93
CA ILE A 355 5.46 -2.19 33.31
C ILE A 355 4.38 -1.88 34.37
N GLY A 356 3.15 -1.58 33.95
CA GLY A 356 1.99 -1.37 34.83
C GLY A 356 2.03 -0.08 35.64
N VAL A 357 2.54 1.01 35.04
CA VAL A 357 2.57 2.35 35.66
C VAL A 357 1.79 3.36 34.81
N PRO A 358 1.42 4.54 35.35
CA PRO A 358 0.87 5.61 34.53
C PRO A 358 1.86 6.08 33.47
N GLU A 359 1.33 6.58 32.37
CA GLU A 359 2.06 7.20 31.27
C GLU A 359 3.08 8.24 31.74
N PHE A 360 4.22 8.29 31.06
CA PHE A 360 5.32 9.15 31.48
C PHE A 360 5.00 10.62 31.16
N PRO A 361 5.44 11.56 32.00
CA PRO A 361 5.19 12.98 31.74
C PRO A 361 5.93 13.46 30.50
N GLU A 362 5.24 14.19 29.62
CA GLU A 362 5.83 14.92 28.49
C GLU A 362 7.09 15.70 28.92
N ILE A 363 8.12 15.63 28.08
CA ILE A 363 9.33 16.41 28.24
C ILE A 363 9.45 17.47 27.13
N VAL A 364 10.60 18.12 27.05
CA VAL A 364 10.87 19.08 25.97
C VAL A 364 11.50 18.31 24.83
N ASP A 365 10.90 18.41 23.65
CA ASP A 365 11.39 17.86 22.39
C ASP A 365 12.87 18.17 22.18
N LEU A 366 13.60 17.18 21.66
CA LEU A 366 14.97 17.35 21.19
C LEU A 366 15.01 18.36 20.03
N GLY A 367 14.01 18.27 19.14
CA GLY A 367 13.78 19.13 18.00
C GLY A 367 14.77 18.92 16.85
N GLY A 368 14.52 19.61 15.73
CA GLY A 368 15.39 19.53 14.56
C GLY A 368 15.26 18.18 13.84
N ASN A 369 16.38 17.49 13.64
CA ASN A 369 16.42 16.24 12.88
C ASN A 369 15.94 15.02 13.69
N ASP A 370 15.68 15.19 14.99
CA ASP A 370 15.23 14.14 15.90
C ASP A 370 13.69 14.07 16.02
N TRP A 371 12.95 14.83 15.18
CA TRP A 371 11.49 14.95 15.25
C TRP A 371 10.75 13.61 15.32
N GLY A 372 11.24 12.56 14.64
CA GLY A 372 10.59 11.25 14.69
C GLY A 372 10.64 10.62 16.09
N ARG A 373 11.70 10.87 16.87
CA ARG A 373 11.83 10.36 18.24
C ARG A 373 10.91 11.14 19.17
N ASP A 374 10.82 12.45 18.95
CA ASP A 374 9.90 13.33 19.67
C ASP A 374 8.45 12.94 19.39
N LEU A 375 8.10 12.68 18.12
CA LEU A 375 6.73 12.36 17.70
C LEU A 375 6.17 11.07 18.35
N ILE A 376 7.04 10.12 18.71
CA ILE A 376 6.65 8.85 19.34
C ILE A 376 6.90 8.83 20.85
N ASP A 377 7.25 9.96 21.46
CA ASP A 377 7.54 10.09 22.90
C ASP A 377 8.65 9.14 23.41
N ALA A 378 9.68 8.88 22.59
CA ALA A 378 10.83 8.08 23.02
C ALA A 378 11.66 8.74 24.14
N PRO A 379 11.93 10.07 24.11
CA PRO A 379 12.70 10.74 25.16
C PRO A 379 12.11 10.61 26.57
N GLU A 380 10.78 10.59 26.69
CA GLU A 380 10.01 10.39 27.92
C GLU A 380 10.43 9.08 28.59
N VAL A 381 10.56 8.02 27.79
CA VAL A 381 10.98 6.69 28.24
C VAL A 381 12.42 6.71 28.75
N TRP A 382 13.33 7.40 28.05
CA TRP A 382 14.75 7.48 28.46
C TRP A 382 14.92 8.15 29.83
N THR A 383 14.05 9.11 30.18
CA THR A 383 14.11 9.74 31.52
C THR A 383 13.81 8.76 32.66
N GLN A 384 13.19 7.61 32.35
CA GLN A 384 12.96 6.52 33.30
C GLN A 384 14.15 5.55 33.41
N GLY A 385 15.22 5.77 32.65
CA GLY A 385 16.39 4.88 32.58
C GLY A 385 16.17 3.65 31.71
N ILE A 386 15.13 3.65 30.87
CA ILE A 386 14.84 2.60 29.90
C ILE A 386 15.33 3.11 28.53
N THR A 387 16.32 2.44 27.95
CA THR A 387 17.07 2.85 26.75
C THR A 387 17.37 1.68 25.80
N GLY A 388 16.79 0.49 26.01
CA GLY A 388 17.01 -0.73 25.23
C GLY A 388 18.09 -1.67 25.77
N GLU A 389 18.64 -1.41 26.96
CA GLU A 389 19.78 -2.17 27.49
C GLU A 389 19.46 -3.68 27.67
N ASN A 390 20.37 -4.54 27.21
CA ASN A 390 20.24 -6.01 27.19
C ASN A 390 19.14 -6.56 26.26
N VAL A 391 18.72 -5.79 25.26
CA VAL A 391 17.84 -6.27 24.20
C VAL A 391 18.62 -6.34 22.89
N VAL A 392 18.53 -7.46 22.19
CA VAL A 392 19.18 -7.69 20.89
C VAL A 392 18.17 -7.50 19.77
N VAL A 393 18.43 -6.56 18.88
CA VAL A 393 17.62 -6.28 17.69
C VAL A 393 18.40 -6.72 16.45
N ALA A 394 17.92 -7.75 15.75
CA ALA A 394 18.48 -8.17 14.49
C ALA A 394 17.98 -7.28 13.35
N VAL A 395 18.93 -6.71 12.61
CA VAL A 395 18.68 -5.92 11.39
C VAL A 395 18.99 -6.82 10.21
N ILE A 396 17.92 -7.40 9.65
CA ILE A 396 17.99 -8.25 8.46
C ILE A 396 17.83 -7.34 7.25
N ASP A 397 18.95 -6.97 6.61
CA ASP A 397 19.00 -5.88 5.63
C ASP A 397 20.24 -5.98 4.72
N SER A 398 20.76 -4.87 4.19
CA SER A 398 21.98 -4.76 3.39
C SER A 398 23.29 -4.88 4.17
N GLY A 399 23.20 -5.21 5.47
CA GLY A 399 24.31 -5.19 6.42
C GLY A 399 24.32 -3.91 7.25
N VAL A 400 25.31 -3.77 8.13
CA VAL A 400 25.50 -2.57 8.97
C VAL A 400 26.97 -2.18 8.97
N ASP A 401 27.28 -0.88 8.83
CA ASP A 401 28.63 -0.39 9.11
C ASP A 401 28.91 -0.43 10.61
N TYR A 402 29.37 -1.59 11.06
CA TYR A 402 29.75 -1.85 12.45
C TYR A 402 30.96 -1.03 12.95
N ASN A 403 31.59 -0.22 12.09
CA ASN A 403 32.63 0.73 12.50
C ASN A 403 32.10 2.16 12.65
N HIS A 404 30.83 2.41 12.34
CA HIS A 404 30.24 3.73 12.46
C HIS A 404 30.35 4.23 13.92
N PRO A 405 30.88 5.43 14.19
CA PRO A 405 31.14 5.93 15.54
C PRO A 405 29.91 5.98 16.45
N ASP A 406 28.73 6.09 15.85
CA ASP A 406 27.45 6.17 16.54
C ASP A 406 26.76 4.80 16.70
N LEU A 407 27.36 3.73 16.16
CA LEU A 407 26.82 2.36 16.24
C LEU A 407 27.79 1.37 16.87
N PHE A 408 29.10 1.55 16.73
CA PHE A 408 30.12 0.54 17.08
C PHE A 408 30.00 0.01 18.51
N ALA A 409 29.54 0.84 19.47
CA ALA A 409 29.39 0.46 20.87
C ALA A 409 28.17 -0.44 21.10
N ASN A 410 27.20 -0.37 20.20
CA ASN A 410 25.95 -1.11 20.24
C ASN A 410 25.92 -2.30 19.26
N ILE A 411 27.01 -2.59 18.54
CA ILE A 411 27.05 -3.79 17.70
C ILE A 411 27.12 -5.02 18.59
N TRP A 412 26.15 -5.91 18.42
CA TRP A 412 26.07 -7.22 19.02
C TRP A 412 27.35 -8.02 18.76
N SER A 413 27.71 -8.84 19.74
CA SER A 413 28.83 -9.74 19.61
C SER A 413 28.40 -11.16 19.95
N ASN A 414 28.69 -12.10 19.06
CA ASN A 414 28.55 -13.51 19.38
C ASN A 414 29.59 -13.86 20.46
N ARG A 415 29.12 -14.06 21.69
CA ARG A 415 29.99 -14.30 22.86
C ARG A 415 30.54 -15.73 22.90
N ASP A 416 29.97 -16.62 22.09
CA ASP A 416 30.40 -18.02 21.98
C ASP A 416 31.45 -18.22 20.86
N GLU A 417 31.74 -17.18 20.08
CA GLU A 417 32.72 -17.17 18.98
C GLU A 417 34.08 -16.56 19.34
N ILE A 418 35.18 -17.18 18.90
CA ILE A 418 36.54 -16.62 19.02
C ILE A 418 36.94 -15.99 17.68
N ALA A 419 36.64 -14.70 17.54
CA ALA A 419 36.85 -13.95 16.31
C ALA A 419 38.22 -14.16 15.61
N ASN A 420 38.15 -14.52 14.33
CA ASN A 420 39.25 -14.67 13.37
C ASN A 420 40.18 -15.86 13.64
N ASN A 421 39.66 -16.95 14.22
CA ASN A 421 40.41 -18.19 14.39
C ASN A 421 40.18 -19.19 13.22
N GLY A 422 39.21 -18.92 12.34
CA GLY A 422 38.83 -19.76 11.20
C GLY A 422 38.00 -20.98 11.58
N ILE A 423 37.36 -20.97 12.74
CA ILE A 423 36.58 -22.06 13.33
C ILE A 423 35.17 -21.54 13.63
N ASP A 424 34.19 -22.41 13.47
CA ASP A 424 32.83 -22.26 13.99
C ASP A 424 32.85 -22.84 15.42
N ASP A 425 33.05 -21.97 16.40
CA ASP A 425 33.32 -22.32 17.81
C ASP A 425 32.03 -22.69 18.56
N ASP A 426 30.90 -22.09 18.19
CA ASP A 426 29.59 -22.37 18.76
C ASP A 426 28.83 -23.50 18.02
N ASN A 427 29.36 -23.95 16.88
CA ASN A 427 28.83 -24.99 16.00
C ASN A 427 27.42 -24.64 15.48
N ASN A 428 27.19 -23.36 15.19
CA ASN A 428 25.96 -22.85 14.59
C ASN A 428 25.96 -22.94 13.05
N GLY A 429 27.09 -23.32 12.44
CA GLY A 429 27.26 -23.48 10.99
C GLY A 429 27.93 -22.29 10.30
N TYR A 430 28.28 -21.24 11.03
CA TYR A 430 28.82 -19.99 10.52
C TYR A 430 30.20 -19.76 11.13
N VAL A 431 31.23 -19.62 10.29
CA VAL A 431 32.62 -19.55 10.77
C VAL A 431 32.97 -18.12 11.15
N ASP A 432 33.42 -17.88 12.38
CA ASP A 432 33.87 -16.57 12.87
C ASP A 432 32.79 -15.47 12.79
N ASP A 433 31.50 -15.80 12.89
CA ASP A 433 30.32 -14.89 12.87
C ASP A 433 30.19 -14.02 14.13
N SER A 434 31.33 -13.62 14.70
CA SER A 434 31.51 -12.84 15.92
C SER A 434 30.70 -11.54 16.06
N ARG A 435 30.03 -11.08 14.98
CA ARG A 435 29.31 -9.81 14.89
C ARG A 435 28.04 -9.89 14.04
N GLY A 436 27.64 -11.07 13.60
CA GLY A 436 26.64 -11.24 12.55
C GLY A 436 27.20 -11.96 11.32
N TRP A 437 26.34 -12.13 10.31
CA TRP A 437 26.64 -12.93 9.12
C TRP A 437 26.19 -12.27 7.80
N ASP A 438 26.99 -12.48 6.75
CA ASP A 438 26.67 -12.10 5.37
C ASP A 438 26.21 -13.32 4.58
N PHE A 439 24.90 -13.40 4.33
CA PHE A 439 24.29 -14.46 3.52
C PHE A 439 24.48 -14.27 2.02
N VAL A 440 24.76 -13.04 1.57
CA VAL A 440 25.01 -12.71 0.16
C VAL A 440 26.35 -13.30 -0.28
N ASN A 441 27.39 -13.08 0.53
CA ASN A 441 28.75 -13.56 0.24
C ASN A 441 29.13 -14.86 0.96
N GLN A 442 28.30 -15.33 1.91
CA GLN A 442 28.55 -16.49 2.76
C GLN A 442 29.84 -16.35 3.57
N ASP A 443 29.98 -15.21 4.25
CA ASP A 443 31.11 -14.93 5.12
C ASP A 443 30.70 -14.14 6.39
N ASN A 444 31.68 -13.89 7.26
CA ASN A 444 31.49 -13.21 8.53
C ASN A 444 31.61 -11.67 8.44
N GLN A 445 31.38 -11.09 7.26
CA GLN A 445 31.50 -9.65 7.03
C GLN A 445 30.14 -9.03 6.67
N PRO A 446 29.22 -8.87 7.64
CA PRO A 446 27.92 -8.23 7.42
C PRO A 446 28.02 -6.69 7.29
N MET A 447 29.06 -6.21 6.59
CA MET A 447 29.31 -4.81 6.32
C MET A 447 28.30 -4.28 5.29
N ASP A 448 27.79 -3.08 5.54
CA ASP A 448 26.89 -2.41 4.62
C ASP A 448 27.64 -1.70 3.49
N PHE A 449 27.26 -2.02 2.26
CA PHE A 449 27.76 -1.37 1.04
C PHE A 449 26.66 -0.63 0.27
N ASN A 450 25.43 -0.61 0.77
CA ASN A 450 24.27 0.04 0.14
C ASN A 450 23.87 1.35 0.81
N ASN A 451 23.98 1.45 2.15
CA ASN A 451 23.54 2.50 3.07
C ASN A 451 22.26 2.17 3.86
N HIS A 452 21.37 1.33 3.32
CA HIS A 452 20.03 1.13 3.86
C HIS A 452 20.07 0.51 5.27
N GLY A 453 20.73 -0.62 5.45
CA GLY A 453 20.78 -1.31 6.75
C GLY A 453 21.50 -0.52 7.84
N THR A 454 22.54 0.26 7.51
CA THR A 454 23.16 1.18 8.48
C THR A 454 22.21 2.31 8.90
N HIS A 455 21.37 2.79 7.99
CA HIS A 455 20.38 3.83 8.29
C HIS A 455 19.27 3.31 9.21
N VAL A 456 18.76 2.12 8.91
CA VAL A 456 17.83 1.37 9.76
C VAL A 456 18.41 1.14 11.16
N ALA A 457 19.65 0.66 11.26
CA ALA A 457 20.32 0.42 12.54
C ALA A 457 20.48 1.69 13.39
N GLY A 458 20.77 2.84 12.77
CA GLY A 458 20.88 4.12 13.47
C GLY A 458 19.56 4.61 14.06
N ILE A 459 18.44 4.37 13.37
CA ILE A 459 17.11 4.72 13.90
C ILE A 459 16.81 3.92 15.16
N ILE A 460 17.18 2.63 15.15
CA ILE A 460 16.96 1.74 16.30
C ILE A 460 17.88 2.14 17.46
N ALA A 461 19.20 2.18 17.24
CA ALA A 461 20.17 2.20 18.34
C ALA A 461 21.44 3.02 18.06
N ALA A 462 21.34 4.17 17.37
CA ALA A 462 22.42 5.17 17.45
C ALA A 462 22.64 5.62 18.90
N THR A 463 23.89 5.74 19.31
CA THR A 463 24.27 5.90 20.72
C THR A 463 23.85 7.25 21.32
N ILE A 464 23.45 7.25 22.59
CA ILE A 464 23.15 8.50 23.32
C ILE A 464 24.41 9.16 23.87
N ASP A 465 25.25 9.69 22.97
CA ASP A 465 26.56 10.30 23.34
C ASP A 465 26.67 11.80 23.01
N GLY A 466 25.64 12.37 22.36
CA GLY A 466 25.58 13.77 21.94
C GLY A 466 26.31 14.07 20.64
N VAL A 467 26.69 13.05 19.87
CA VAL A 467 27.24 13.13 18.52
C VAL A 467 26.21 12.55 17.55
N GLY A 468 26.10 13.10 16.35
CA GLY A 468 25.26 12.48 15.32
C GLY A 468 23.77 12.56 15.64
N ILE A 469 23.15 11.38 15.80
CA ILE A 469 21.73 11.21 16.13
C ILE A 469 21.60 10.31 17.37
N THR A 470 20.42 10.26 17.97
CA THR A 470 20.11 9.25 18.99
C THR A 470 19.02 8.31 18.45
N GLY A 471 19.26 7.00 18.57
CA GLY A 471 18.28 5.98 18.21
C GLY A 471 17.15 5.92 19.22
N VAL A 472 16.03 5.29 18.86
CA VAL A 472 14.87 5.12 19.75
C VAL A 472 15.24 4.30 21.00
N ALA A 473 16.07 3.27 20.84
CA ALA A 473 16.61 2.42 21.89
C ALA A 473 18.15 2.50 21.90
N PRO A 474 18.73 3.61 22.39
CA PRO A 474 20.14 3.94 22.17
C PRO A 474 21.16 3.05 22.90
N ASN A 475 20.71 2.07 23.70
CA ASN A 475 21.55 1.06 24.34
C ASN A 475 21.16 -0.38 23.94
N ALA A 476 20.29 -0.56 22.95
CA ALA A 476 20.03 -1.89 22.38
C ALA A 476 21.24 -2.40 21.59
N GLU A 477 21.45 -3.72 21.59
CA GLU A 477 22.48 -4.36 20.78
C GLU A 477 21.93 -4.64 19.36
N ILE A 478 22.59 -4.15 18.31
CA ILE A 478 22.24 -4.42 16.91
C ILE A 478 22.97 -5.67 16.44
N MET A 479 22.24 -6.67 15.95
CA MET A 479 22.80 -7.83 15.26
C MET A 479 22.69 -7.63 13.74
N PRO A 480 23.79 -7.28 13.04
CA PRO A 480 23.83 -7.18 11.59
C PRO A 480 23.61 -8.55 10.91
N VAL A 481 22.60 -8.64 10.05
CA VAL A 481 22.35 -9.82 9.23
C VAL A 481 22.18 -9.37 7.79
N ARG A 482 23.21 -9.56 6.98
CA ARG A 482 23.22 -9.09 5.59
C ARG A 482 22.58 -10.13 4.68
N VAL A 483 21.46 -9.76 4.08
CA VAL A 483 20.69 -10.56 3.11
C VAL A 483 20.42 -9.81 1.80
N LEU A 484 20.73 -8.50 1.76
CA LEU A 484 20.65 -7.67 0.56
C LEU A 484 22.07 -7.30 0.08
N ASP A 485 22.24 -7.29 -1.24
CA ASP A 485 23.48 -6.90 -1.90
C ASP A 485 23.69 -5.37 -1.91
N GLU A 486 24.81 -4.90 -2.47
CA GLU A 486 25.11 -3.46 -2.56
C GLU A 486 24.07 -2.65 -3.36
N ASN A 487 23.25 -3.29 -4.17
CA ASN A 487 22.19 -2.65 -4.94
C ASN A 487 20.84 -2.72 -4.23
N GLY A 488 20.73 -3.41 -3.09
CA GLY A 488 19.49 -3.58 -2.34
C GLY A 488 18.65 -4.79 -2.76
N PHE A 489 19.20 -5.69 -3.59
CA PHE A 489 18.52 -6.93 -4.00
C PHE A 489 18.94 -8.10 -3.10
N GLY A 490 18.01 -9.00 -2.80
CA GLY A 490 18.30 -10.22 -2.04
C GLY A 490 17.62 -11.45 -2.63
N LYS A 491 17.71 -12.57 -1.94
CA LYS A 491 16.93 -13.78 -2.23
C LYS A 491 16.07 -14.15 -1.04
N ILE A 492 14.86 -14.67 -1.29
CA ILE A 492 13.98 -15.19 -0.24
C ILE A 492 14.72 -16.24 0.62
N SER A 493 15.47 -17.15 0.00
CA SER A 493 16.22 -18.17 0.76
C SER A 493 17.26 -17.58 1.72
N GLU A 494 17.87 -16.45 1.37
CA GLU A 494 18.85 -15.75 2.22
C GLU A 494 18.14 -15.00 3.35
N ALA A 495 17.00 -14.36 3.08
CA ALA A 495 16.16 -13.74 4.11
C ALA A 495 15.65 -14.76 5.13
N LEU A 496 15.16 -15.93 4.68
CA LEU A 496 14.71 -17.01 5.57
C LEU A 496 15.85 -17.55 6.45
N ALA A 497 17.05 -17.70 5.88
CA ALA A 497 18.22 -18.12 6.61
C ALA A 497 18.66 -17.06 7.63
N GLY A 498 18.59 -15.78 7.26
CA GLY A 498 18.85 -14.65 8.15
C GLY A 498 17.91 -14.59 9.35
N ILE A 499 16.61 -14.83 9.15
CA ILE A 499 15.63 -14.90 10.25
C ILE A 499 15.98 -16.05 11.20
N ARG A 500 16.30 -17.24 10.68
CA ARG A 500 16.70 -18.38 11.49
C ARG A 500 17.97 -18.11 12.29
N TYR A 501 18.99 -17.57 11.63
CA TYR A 501 20.24 -17.17 12.26
C TYR A 501 20.02 -16.18 13.40
N ALA A 502 19.19 -15.16 13.19
CA ALA A 502 18.89 -14.15 14.20
C ALA A 502 18.26 -14.76 15.46
N VAL A 503 17.23 -15.60 15.27
CA VAL A 503 16.55 -16.29 16.38
C VAL A 503 17.50 -17.23 17.12
N GLU A 504 18.27 -18.04 16.39
CA GLU A 504 19.20 -19.02 16.97
C GLU A 504 20.36 -18.36 17.72
N ASN A 505 20.75 -17.14 17.33
CA ASN A 505 21.77 -16.32 18.00
C ASN A 505 21.21 -15.36 19.06
N GLY A 506 19.93 -15.51 19.43
CA GLY A 506 19.34 -14.83 20.57
C GLY A 506 18.87 -13.39 20.29
N ALA A 507 18.40 -13.11 19.08
CA ALA A 507 17.64 -11.89 18.83
C ALA A 507 16.32 -11.89 19.62
N ASP A 508 16.01 -10.78 20.28
CA ASP A 508 14.72 -10.55 20.94
C ASP A 508 13.71 -9.89 19.99
N VAL A 509 14.23 -9.09 19.05
CA VAL A 509 13.47 -8.37 18.03
C VAL A 509 14.11 -8.58 16.67
N ILE A 510 13.29 -8.78 15.64
CA ILE A 510 13.73 -8.81 14.24
C ILE A 510 13.07 -7.64 13.52
N ASN A 511 13.90 -6.77 12.94
CA ASN A 511 13.46 -5.71 12.04
C ASN A 511 13.60 -6.18 10.59
N LEU A 512 12.48 -6.24 9.86
CA LEU A 512 12.41 -6.54 8.43
C LEU A 512 12.03 -5.27 7.64
N SER A 513 13.03 -4.53 7.17
CA SER A 513 12.84 -3.41 6.23
C SER A 513 12.96 -3.89 4.78
N LEU A 514 12.25 -4.97 4.46
CA LEU A 514 12.24 -5.65 3.17
C LEU A 514 10.84 -6.17 2.84
N GLY A 515 10.51 -6.26 1.56
CA GLY A 515 9.19 -6.71 1.12
C GLY A 515 9.14 -7.16 -0.35
N GLY A 516 8.00 -7.73 -0.74
CA GLY A 516 7.68 -8.21 -2.08
C GLY A 516 6.18 -8.47 -2.23
N ASN A 517 5.72 -8.64 -3.47
CA ASN A 517 4.29 -8.76 -3.77
C ASN A 517 3.74 -10.19 -3.59
N ASP A 518 4.61 -11.21 -3.66
CA ASP A 518 4.19 -12.60 -3.71
C ASP A 518 3.99 -13.20 -2.33
N TYR A 519 2.88 -13.94 -2.16
CA TYR A 519 2.69 -14.82 -1.02
C TYR A 519 3.67 -15.99 -1.11
N VAL A 520 4.45 -16.20 -0.06
CA VAL A 520 5.37 -17.33 0.07
C VAL A 520 5.14 -18.01 1.42
N SER A 521 4.64 -19.24 1.40
CA SER A 521 4.30 -20.01 2.60
C SER A 521 5.48 -20.18 3.57
N GLU A 522 6.68 -20.37 3.04
CA GLU A 522 7.89 -20.58 3.81
C GLU A 522 8.30 -19.33 4.61
N VAL A 523 7.93 -18.14 4.11
CA VAL A 523 8.11 -16.87 4.83
C VAL A 523 7.17 -16.81 6.03
N LEU A 524 5.89 -17.11 5.83
CA LEU A 524 4.91 -17.21 6.92
C LEU A 524 5.33 -18.24 7.97
N ASP A 525 5.72 -19.45 7.55
CA ASP A 525 6.17 -20.52 8.45
C ASP A 525 7.39 -20.10 9.28
N THR A 526 8.33 -19.37 8.66
CA THR A 526 9.56 -18.94 9.32
C THR A 526 9.29 -17.79 10.30
N ILE A 527 8.43 -16.83 9.95
CA ILE A 527 7.99 -15.77 10.87
C ILE A 527 7.19 -16.38 12.05
N SER A 528 6.27 -17.28 11.76
CA SER A 528 5.49 -17.99 12.79
C SER A 528 6.41 -18.74 13.77
N TRP A 529 7.42 -19.43 13.24
CA TRP A 529 8.42 -20.11 14.06
C TRP A 529 9.22 -19.13 14.94
N ALA A 530 9.65 -17.99 14.40
CA ALA A 530 10.37 -16.97 15.15
C ALA A 530 9.53 -16.43 16.32
N VAL A 531 8.26 -16.10 16.06
CA VAL A 531 7.29 -15.67 17.08
C VAL A 531 7.09 -16.74 18.15
N GLN A 532 7.02 -18.02 17.76
CA GLN A 532 6.93 -19.15 18.70
C GLN A 532 8.19 -19.33 19.56
N GLN A 533 9.35 -18.88 19.09
CA GLN A 533 10.58 -18.83 19.91
C GLN A 533 10.61 -17.63 20.86
N GLY A 534 9.61 -16.75 20.82
CA GLY A 534 9.51 -15.57 21.69
C GLY A 534 10.10 -14.30 21.08
N VAL A 535 10.41 -14.29 19.78
CA VAL A 535 10.99 -13.14 19.08
C VAL A 535 9.88 -12.26 18.49
N VAL A 536 9.96 -10.95 18.69
CA VAL A 536 9.02 -9.99 18.08
C VAL A 536 9.48 -9.67 16.66
N VAL A 537 8.60 -9.79 15.67
CA VAL A 537 8.92 -9.50 14.26
C VAL A 537 8.21 -8.23 13.81
N VAL A 538 8.99 -7.22 13.44
CA VAL A 538 8.51 -5.91 12.99
C VAL A 538 8.81 -5.76 11.51
N VAL A 539 7.81 -5.39 10.70
CA VAL A 539 7.88 -5.44 9.24
C VAL A 539 7.42 -4.13 8.61
N ALA A 540 8.20 -3.58 7.69
CA ALA A 540 7.81 -2.42 6.90
C ALA A 540 6.63 -2.75 5.96
N ALA A 541 5.60 -1.89 5.91
CA ALA A 541 4.38 -2.15 5.16
C ALA A 541 4.53 -2.11 3.62
N GLY A 542 5.56 -1.43 3.13
CA GLY A 542 5.80 -1.16 1.70
C GLY A 542 5.53 0.30 1.33
N ASN A 543 6.02 0.70 0.16
CA ASN A 543 6.12 2.08 -0.32
C ASN A 543 5.44 2.26 -1.70
N GLU A 544 4.45 1.44 -2.02
CA GLU A 544 3.75 1.38 -3.31
C GLU A 544 2.42 2.16 -3.30
N SER A 545 2.08 2.83 -2.21
CA SER A 545 0.76 3.46 -1.99
C SER A 545 -0.40 2.47 -2.13
N GLN A 546 -0.16 1.16 -1.94
CA GLN A 546 -1.19 0.13 -2.06
C GLN A 546 -2.23 0.25 -0.95
N THR A 547 -3.43 -0.26 -1.22
CA THR A 547 -4.56 -0.26 -0.26
C THR A 547 -4.38 -1.26 0.90
N PHE A 548 -3.33 -2.08 0.87
CA PHE A 548 -2.95 -3.04 1.90
C PHE A 548 -1.42 -3.21 1.93
N PRO A 549 -0.84 -3.85 2.97
CA PRO A 549 0.61 -4.06 3.02
C PRO A 549 1.08 -5.09 1.98
N SER A 550 2.34 -5.00 1.57
CA SER A 550 3.02 -6.06 0.80
C SER A 550 3.47 -7.19 1.74
N TYR A 551 3.99 -8.30 1.20
CA TYR A 551 4.55 -9.38 2.03
C TYR A 551 5.99 -9.04 2.43
N PRO A 552 6.44 -9.36 3.66
CA PRO A 552 5.73 -10.15 4.67
C PRO A 552 4.78 -9.37 5.59
N ALA A 553 4.66 -8.04 5.48
CA ALA A 553 3.86 -7.24 6.40
C ALA A 553 2.38 -7.65 6.44
N ARG A 554 1.83 -8.13 5.31
CA ARG A 554 0.45 -8.66 5.28
C ARG A 554 0.23 -9.86 6.19
N PHE A 555 1.28 -10.56 6.64
CA PHE A 555 1.17 -11.65 7.62
C PHE A 555 0.89 -11.19 9.05
N ALA A 556 0.92 -9.88 9.32
CA ALA A 556 0.59 -9.34 10.64
C ALA A 556 -0.89 -9.52 11.04
N ASN A 557 -1.73 -10.12 10.17
CA ASN A 557 -3.03 -10.66 10.58
C ASN A 557 -2.92 -11.96 11.40
N GLN A 558 -1.74 -12.58 11.40
CA GLN A 558 -1.43 -13.83 12.10
C GLN A 558 -0.21 -13.70 13.01
N PHE A 559 0.88 -13.11 12.52
CA PHE A 559 2.16 -13.03 13.22
C PHE A 559 2.94 -11.75 12.88
N GLY A 560 3.52 -11.12 13.90
CA GLY A 560 4.32 -9.91 13.75
C GLY A 560 3.47 -8.66 13.63
N ILE A 561 4.15 -7.51 13.53
CA ILE A 561 3.51 -6.19 13.42
C ILE A 561 3.96 -5.50 12.14
N ALA A 562 3.00 -5.03 11.36
CA ALA A 562 3.22 -4.24 10.15
C ALA A 562 3.31 -2.75 10.49
N VAL A 563 4.21 -2.03 9.80
CA VAL A 563 4.50 -0.63 10.11
C VAL A 563 4.40 0.25 8.87
N GLY A 564 3.40 1.12 8.88
CA GLY A 564 3.27 2.22 7.91
C GLY A 564 4.06 3.46 8.30
N SER A 565 4.13 4.41 7.38
CA SER A 565 4.92 5.64 7.54
C SER A 565 4.04 6.86 7.77
N VAL A 566 4.46 7.76 8.65
CA VAL A 566 3.93 9.14 8.76
C VAL A 566 5.01 10.20 8.57
N ASP A 567 4.58 11.41 8.22
CA ASP A 567 5.37 12.63 8.20
C ASP A 567 5.49 13.30 9.59
N ASP A 568 6.17 14.45 9.62
CA ASP A 568 6.42 15.25 10.84
C ASP A 568 5.17 15.92 11.44
N ASN A 569 4.02 15.81 10.78
CA ASN A 569 2.74 16.30 11.25
C ASN A 569 1.77 15.16 11.61
N ASN A 570 2.27 13.92 11.76
CA ASN A 570 1.45 12.71 11.97
C ASN A 570 0.40 12.50 10.87
N ARG A 571 0.76 12.81 9.62
CA ARG A 571 -0.05 12.49 8.45
C ARG A 571 0.54 11.25 7.80
N LEU A 572 -0.32 10.29 7.45
CA LEU A 572 0.10 9.09 6.71
C LEU A 572 0.86 9.51 5.45
N SER A 573 2.08 9.01 5.30
CA SER A 573 2.92 9.31 4.15
C SER A 573 2.27 8.76 2.88
N ASN A 574 2.23 9.56 1.80
CA ASN A 574 1.53 9.20 0.57
C ASN A 574 2.03 7.88 -0.04
N PHE A 575 3.33 7.62 0.05
CA PHE A 575 3.92 6.37 -0.44
C PHE A 575 3.59 5.14 0.41
N SER A 576 3.18 5.31 1.68
CA SER A 576 3.00 4.20 2.60
C SER A 576 1.87 3.30 2.10
N ASN A 577 2.14 2.01 1.97
CA ASN A 577 1.06 1.05 1.87
C ASN A 577 0.14 1.19 3.08
N ARG A 578 -1.15 0.99 2.86
CA ARG A 578 -2.20 1.13 3.86
C ARG A 578 -2.38 -0.15 4.66
N ALA A 579 -3.07 -0.08 5.79
CA ALA A 579 -3.37 -1.24 6.62
C ALA A 579 -4.35 -2.22 5.94
N GLY A 580 -5.22 -1.74 5.06
CA GLY A 580 -6.26 -2.54 4.42
C GLY A 580 -7.52 -2.72 5.27
N ILE A 581 -8.60 -3.14 4.61
CA ILE A 581 -9.94 -3.24 5.22
C ILE A 581 -10.07 -4.35 6.25
N LEU A 582 -9.22 -5.37 6.17
CA LEU A 582 -9.18 -6.46 7.13
C LEU A 582 -8.25 -6.09 8.29
N PRO A 583 -8.72 -6.13 9.55
CA PRO A 583 -7.86 -5.83 10.70
C PRO A 583 -6.63 -6.72 10.77
N LEU A 584 -5.48 -6.10 10.96
CA LEU A 584 -4.21 -6.77 11.27
C LEU A 584 -3.40 -5.93 12.27
N ASP A 585 -2.40 -6.54 12.91
CA ASP A 585 -1.53 -5.85 13.86
C ASP A 585 -0.68 -4.83 13.09
N TYR A 586 -1.21 -3.61 12.94
CA TYR A 586 -0.68 -2.55 12.11
C TYR A 586 -0.66 -1.21 12.86
N VAL A 587 0.51 -0.58 12.93
CA VAL A 587 0.69 0.78 13.44
C VAL A 587 1.42 1.62 12.40
N VAL A 588 1.41 2.94 12.57
CA VAL A 588 2.28 3.84 11.80
C VAL A 588 3.37 4.43 12.67
N ALA A 589 4.47 4.80 12.05
CA ALA A 589 5.61 5.40 12.72
C ALA A 589 6.34 6.40 11.79
N PRO A 590 7.19 7.28 12.33
CA PRO A 590 7.93 8.27 11.54
C PRO A 590 8.74 7.63 10.40
N GLY A 591 8.39 7.96 9.17
CA GLY A 591 9.12 7.50 7.98
C GLY A 591 9.31 8.57 6.91
N GLY A 592 8.86 9.81 7.16
CA GLY A 592 9.01 10.95 6.26
C GLY A 592 7.84 11.15 5.31
N ASP A 593 7.78 12.28 4.63
CA ASP A 593 6.69 12.59 3.68
C ASP A 593 6.91 11.93 2.30
N GLY A 594 8.16 11.62 1.96
CA GLY A 594 8.56 11.05 0.67
C GLY A 594 8.33 11.99 -0.51
N GLY A 595 8.33 13.29 -0.24
CA GLY A 595 8.28 14.33 -1.25
C GLY A 595 9.53 14.35 -2.13
N PHE A 596 9.64 15.36 -3.01
CA PHE A 596 10.73 15.47 -3.99
C PHE A 596 12.16 15.51 -3.41
N SER A 597 12.29 15.63 -2.09
CA SER A 597 13.55 15.76 -1.39
C SER A 597 13.45 15.10 -0.03
N ASP A 598 14.34 14.14 0.25
CA ASP A 598 14.40 13.53 1.57
C ASP A 598 14.81 14.51 2.69
N VAL A 599 15.30 15.71 2.34
CA VAL A 599 15.70 16.72 3.34
C VAL A 599 14.50 17.12 4.21
N GLY A 600 14.54 16.73 5.48
CA GLY A 600 13.46 16.94 6.45
C GLY A 600 12.83 15.64 6.95
N ASP A 601 13.02 14.53 6.22
CA ASP A 601 12.53 13.21 6.60
C ASP A 601 13.38 12.60 7.73
N ILE A 602 13.65 11.28 7.67
CA ILE A 602 14.32 10.58 8.76
C ILE A 602 15.83 10.67 8.60
N TYR A 603 16.45 11.46 9.47
CA TYR A 603 17.90 11.57 9.56
C TYR A 603 18.50 10.40 10.37
N SER A 604 19.43 9.67 9.75
CA SER A 604 20.13 8.56 10.41
C SER A 604 21.51 8.30 9.82
N THR A 605 22.23 7.34 10.42
CA THR A 605 23.59 6.92 10.08
C THR A 605 23.68 6.31 8.68
N ILE A 606 24.79 6.54 7.98
CA ILE A 606 25.13 5.80 6.75
C ILE A 606 26.60 5.35 6.84
N PRO A 607 27.03 4.35 6.04
CA PRO A 607 28.40 3.88 6.07
C PRO A 607 29.43 5.00 5.90
N LEU A 608 30.53 4.90 6.64
CA LEU A 608 31.65 5.84 6.60
C LEU A 608 32.28 5.94 5.20
N ALA A 609 32.18 4.87 4.41
CA ALA A 609 32.69 4.84 3.04
C ALA A 609 31.85 5.67 2.05
N SER A 610 30.59 5.96 2.39
CA SER A 610 29.61 6.53 1.46
C SER A 610 29.62 8.05 1.41
N SER A 611 30.14 8.72 2.46
CA SER A 611 30.13 10.17 2.57
C SER A 611 31.13 10.69 3.61
N THR A 612 31.59 11.93 3.44
CA THR A 612 32.38 12.63 4.46
C THR A 612 31.55 13.03 5.69
N ILE A 613 30.23 13.13 5.54
CA ILE A 613 29.27 13.30 6.63
C ILE A 613 28.49 11.98 6.70
N PRO A 614 28.66 11.16 7.75
CA PRO A 614 28.17 9.79 7.76
C PRO A 614 26.71 9.71 8.23
N TYR A 615 25.90 10.68 7.81
CA TYR A 615 24.48 10.77 8.13
C TYR A 615 23.72 11.29 6.92
N ARG A 616 22.49 10.82 6.71
CA ARG A 616 21.64 11.21 5.59
C ARG A 616 20.17 11.10 5.96
N PHE A 617 19.34 11.87 5.26
CA PHE A 617 17.89 11.70 5.31
C PHE A 617 17.44 10.63 4.32
N PHE A 618 16.55 9.75 4.74
CA PHE A 618 15.78 8.86 3.87
C PHE A 618 14.31 8.91 4.26
N SER A 619 13.46 8.60 3.29
CA SER A 619 12.03 8.36 3.47
C SER A 619 11.70 6.89 3.19
N GLY A 620 10.64 6.39 3.83
CA GLY A 620 10.10 5.05 3.58
C GLY A 620 9.53 4.38 4.82
N THR A 621 8.68 3.37 4.61
CA THR A 621 8.26 2.44 5.68
C THR A 621 9.45 1.66 6.25
N SER A 622 10.55 1.54 5.48
CA SER A 622 11.85 1.06 5.96
C SER A 622 12.47 1.92 7.06
N MET A 623 12.10 3.20 7.15
CA MET A 623 12.50 4.12 8.23
C MET A 623 11.46 4.13 9.36
N ALA A 624 10.20 3.79 9.09
CA ALA A 624 9.14 3.67 10.09
C ALA A 624 9.28 2.40 10.95
N ALA A 625 9.46 1.24 10.32
CA ALA A 625 9.64 -0.05 11.00
C ALA A 625 10.73 -0.02 12.11
N PRO A 626 11.93 0.56 11.90
CA PRO A 626 12.94 0.62 12.95
C PRO A 626 12.57 1.52 14.14
N HIS A 627 11.68 2.50 13.99
CA HIS A 627 11.16 3.23 15.16
C HIS A 627 10.36 2.28 16.05
N VAL A 628 9.45 1.47 15.48
CA VAL A 628 8.69 0.46 16.23
C VAL A 628 9.59 -0.61 16.82
N SER A 629 10.60 -1.09 16.08
CA SER A 629 11.61 -2.02 16.61
C SER A 629 12.34 -1.46 17.83
N GLY A 630 12.66 -0.16 17.82
CA GLY A 630 13.20 0.54 18.98
C GLY A 630 12.22 0.60 20.16
N VAL A 631 10.95 0.93 19.92
CA VAL A 631 9.91 0.93 20.97
C VAL A 631 9.77 -0.45 21.60
N VAL A 632 9.74 -1.51 20.78
CA VAL A 632 9.72 -2.90 21.27
C VAL A 632 10.93 -3.18 22.17
N ALA A 633 12.12 -2.72 21.78
CA ALA A 633 13.31 -2.91 22.62
C ALA A 633 13.20 -2.19 23.97
N LEU A 634 12.62 -0.99 24.00
CA LEU A 634 12.32 -0.27 25.25
C LEU A 634 11.31 -1.06 26.12
N MET A 635 10.26 -1.60 25.51
CA MET A 635 9.25 -2.42 26.21
C MET A 635 9.87 -3.68 26.82
N LEU A 636 10.72 -4.39 26.07
CA LEU A 636 11.36 -5.62 26.53
C LEU A 636 12.40 -5.37 27.63
N GLN A 637 13.11 -4.23 27.62
CA GLN A 637 13.92 -3.84 28.78
C GLN A 637 13.02 -3.56 30.01
N GLY A 638 11.93 -2.82 29.82
CA GLY A 638 10.99 -2.49 30.89
C GLY A 638 10.36 -3.74 31.52
N ASN A 639 9.96 -4.70 30.69
CA ASN A 639 9.39 -5.98 31.11
C ASN A 639 9.87 -7.13 30.20
N PRO A 640 10.94 -7.85 30.59
CA PRO A 640 11.52 -8.91 29.76
C PRO A 640 10.70 -10.21 29.75
N ASN A 641 9.52 -10.24 30.39
CA ASN A 641 8.64 -11.41 30.39
C ASN A 641 7.46 -11.27 29.41
N LEU A 642 7.39 -10.18 28.65
CA LEU A 642 6.36 -10.04 27.63
C LEU A 642 6.57 -11.09 26.55
N THR A 643 5.49 -11.75 26.18
CA THR A 643 5.45 -12.57 24.95
C THR A 643 5.29 -11.67 23.73
N PRO A 644 5.68 -12.10 22.52
CA PRO A 644 5.48 -11.31 21.31
C PRO A 644 4.03 -10.84 21.11
N THR A 645 3.07 -11.73 21.36
CA THR A 645 1.65 -11.40 21.33
C THR A 645 1.27 -10.29 22.30
N GLN A 646 1.82 -10.27 23.52
CA GLN A 646 1.54 -9.20 24.48
C GLN A 646 2.18 -7.88 24.07
N VAL A 647 3.33 -7.92 23.40
CA VAL A 647 3.96 -6.72 22.84
C VAL A 647 3.09 -6.14 21.74
N GLU A 648 2.68 -6.96 20.75
CA GLU A 648 1.77 -6.58 19.68
C GLU A 648 0.47 -5.97 20.23
N GLU A 649 -0.17 -6.65 21.20
CA GLU A 649 -1.41 -6.19 21.83
C GLU A 649 -1.26 -4.85 22.55
N ILE A 650 -0.13 -4.60 23.24
CA ILE A 650 0.11 -3.33 23.90
C ILE A 650 0.30 -2.23 22.86
N LEU A 651 1.13 -2.45 21.84
CA LEU A 651 1.40 -1.46 20.79
C LEU A 651 0.11 -0.97 20.11
N ILE A 652 -0.80 -1.89 19.74
CA ILE A 652 -2.06 -1.50 19.11
C ILE A 652 -3.05 -0.82 20.07
N GLN A 653 -3.01 -1.16 21.37
CA GLN A 653 -3.89 -0.58 22.38
C GLN A 653 -3.46 0.83 22.80
N THR A 654 -2.16 1.11 22.71
CA THR A 654 -1.56 2.39 23.12
C THR A 654 -1.30 3.32 21.94
N ALA A 655 -1.53 2.87 20.71
CA ALA A 655 -1.33 3.71 19.53
C ALA A 655 -2.20 4.98 19.58
N ASP A 656 -1.62 6.11 19.21
CA ASP A 656 -2.32 7.39 19.12
C ASP A 656 -3.18 7.43 17.85
N HIS A 657 -4.49 7.59 18.05
CA HIS A 657 -5.50 7.66 17.01
C HIS A 657 -5.62 9.06 16.36
N SER A 658 -4.70 9.98 16.65
CA SER A 658 -4.68 11.33 16.06
C SER A 658 -4.15 11.36 14.62
N THR A 659 -3.63 10.25 14.10
CA THR A 659 -3.11 10.15 12.73
C THR A 659 -4.16 10.60 11.72
N THR A 660 -3.73 11.43 10.77
CA THR A 660 -4.58 11.90 9.68
C THR A 660 -4.02 11.46 8.33
N VAL A 661 -4.78 11.71 7.26
CA VAL A 661 -4.28 11.55 5.90
C VAL A 661 -4.03 12.95 5.34
N ALA A 662 -2.94 13.08 4.60
CA ALA A 662 -2.39 14.36 4.16
C ALA A 662 -3.35 15.20 3.30
#